data_AF-A0A117RS92-F1
#
_entry.id   AF-A0A117RS92-F1
#
_cell.length_a   1.000
_cell.length_b   1.000
_cell.length_c   1.000
_cell.angle_alpha   90.00
_cell.angle_beta   90.00
_cell.angle_gamma   90.00
#
_symmetry.space_group_name_H-M   'P 1'
#
loop_
_entity.id
_entity.type
_entity.pdbx_description
1 polymer ?
#
loop_
_entity_poly.entity_id
_entity_poly.type
_entity_poly.pdbx_seq_one_letter_code
_entity_poly.pdbx_strand_id
1 'polypeptide(L)'
;MNDGVDSTKGRGVRRRAVLSTALGAAPLAFAGGVVGGTPASAAPPPHRTAVEGLTVEHRTNPLGVDATHPRFGWRTASPVRGRRQSAYRILVATAPDRLTPGRADVWNSGRVTSPDSVAVRYAGPALRASTRYHWTVTVWDETGRAVPAAPTAHFETGLLGTDGTAGWDGARWITMAGKRPHTPGAPLLRRQARLTGRQVRNARLYISALGVYEAHVNGHRVAVPQGHGTTHELLTPGWTNYDTTVNYFTYDVTDLVAGDRHEGQVTLAAVLGNGWYNSRISENSVYYSADGNPLALKAKLLVRYADGSEQTVVTAPGDDWAATDTGPHRADDIYDGQTYDARRELPGWTSAGFDTSGWADVTEHDFDSRFPDAKLVAYPGESARLMPEWDRRPSSLTVYTGVTGQESSPNGKGGIVVDPARTVTDPDIAATAAVTLHPGDTAVIDLGQNMVGVPRYTLRGPAGAQVTFKPGEMLNDDSAGADGPVGSVYRANLRAAKATSTYTLKGDPDGETHEDSLTFYGFRHVSVTATETVTLTRFTGRVATSALRDIGTITTDDADVNQLISNVRWGQRGNYLWVPTDCPQRDERLGWTGDTQLFSQTGLYNADAVSFLSHFEDILIDSQKTYGQDGAQFTWVAPGSRYNQPLPASGWADCGVVVPWTVWQMSGDTTVVDRSWAAMTTYMDWIRKRTGDTYAGQGAIFGDWLAFQDTSTQLISDVYYGYSARLMVDMARATGRSAETRTYEDLFARIKRAFLAKYLVTDPATGEVTVRSSLGEAPPWLGGKPEDNSQTALLWVLKLGFYDTDAQRRRLVELLAENIGNDEAYKDAHPDSTRVRYAENTLSVGFLGVNVLAPVLTDEGRVDLAYQLLHQDAMPSWLYSVRNGATTIWERWNSYSNQDGFGPVDMNSFNHYSYGAIMEWMYESMAGIAKDPAHPGFRHFFLRPHLDPGGRVTRVTGSHLSPYGEIVSAWRTDGRTLTYRAVVPANSTATLRIPTADPDTVREGRTPLSRVPGVDDLGFADGTASYRLPSGRYQVTSALG
;
A
#
# COMPACT_ATOMS: atom_id res chain seq x y z
N MET A 1 17.01 46.96 50.12
CA MET A 1 17.54 47.48 51.40
C MET A 1 18.26 46.36 52.11
N ASN A 2 19.41 46.68 52.68
CA ASN A 2 20.22 45.93 53.64
C ASN A 2 20.86 44.60 53.20
N ASP A 3 22.17 44.72 53.02
CA ASP A 3 23.23 43.73 52.91
C ASP A 3 23.36 42.78 54.12
N GLY A 4 24.15 41.71 53.93
CA GLY A 4 24.62 40.82 55.00
C GLY A 4 25.72 39.85 54.51
N VAL A 5 26.95 40.03 54.97
CA VAL A 5 28.20 39.43 54.42
C VAL A 5 28.81 38.35 55.33
N ASP A 6 29.41 37.32 54.69
CA ASP A 6 30.38 36.27 55.16
C ASP A 6 29.92 35.21 56.20
N SER A 7 30.60 34.06 56.45
CA SER A 7 31.84 33.50 55.86
C SER A 7 31.98 31.95 55.91
N THR A 8 32.49 31.34 54.83
CA THR A 8 33.38 30.12 54.78
C THR A 8 32.92 28.79 55.42
N LYS A 9 33.25 27.54 55.01
CA LYS A 9 34.03 26.83 53.94
C LYS A 9 33.49 25.36 53.95
N GLY A 10 33.52 24.53 52.90
CA GLY A 10 33.90 24.65 51.50
C GLY A 10 34.05 23.28 50.78
N ARG A 11 34.15 23.28 49.43
CA ARG A 11 34.41 22.14 48.48
C ARG A 11 33.33 21.03 48.44
N GLY A 12 32.86 20.51 47.30
CA GLY A 12 33.01 20.71 45.84
C GLY A 12 31.99 19.76 45.14
N VAL A 13 31.69 19.72 43.84
CA VAL A 13 32.24 20.27 42.58
C VAL A 13 31.06 20.60 41.64
N ARG A 14 31.23 21.54 40.69
CA ARG A 14 30.15 22.11 39.85
C ARG A 14 29.77 21.24 38.64
N ARG A 15 28.46 21.08 38.39
CA ARG A 15 27.92 21.01 37.01
C ARG A 15 27.56 22.43 36.56
N ARG A 16 27.93 22.83 35.34
CA ARG A 16 27.59 24.13 34.75
C ARG A 16 26.31 24.02 33.92
N ALA A 17 25.27 24.75 34.30
CA ALA A 17 24.32 25.30 33.34
C ALA A 17 24.89 26.60 32.76
N VAL A 18 24.47 26.98 31.54
CA VAL A 18 24.76 28.28 30.93
C VAL A 18 23.42 28.89 30.52
N LEU A 19 23.16 30.12 30.96
CA LEU A 19 22.00 30.89 30.53
C LEU A 19 22.20 31.37 29.09
N SER A 20 21.12 31.34 28.31
CA SER A 20 20.94 32.16 27.12
C SER A 20 20.44 33.56 27.52
N THR A 21 21.04 34.61 26.96
CA THR A 21 20.56 35.99 27.06
C THR A 21 19.83 36.38 25.77
N ALA A 22 18.62 36.91 25.90
CA ALA A 22 17.84 37.45 24.78
C ALA A 22 18.19 38.91 24.47
N LEU A 23 17.97 39.34 23.22
CA LEU A 23 17.32 40.61 22.84
C LEU A 23 17.32 40.80 21.31
N GLY A 24 16.23 41.35 20.76
CA GLY A 24 16.17 41.83 19.38
C GLY A 24 14.97 41.33 18.56
N ALA A 25 13.80 41.94 18.74
CA ALA A 25 12.63 41.72 17.89
C ALA A 25 12.30 43.00 17.10
N ALA A 26 12.12 42.86 15.78
CA ALA A 26 11.48 43.84 14.89
C ALA A 26 10.92 43.07 13.66
N PRO A 27 9.82 43.53 13.03
CA PRO A 27 8.88 42.62 12.37
C PRO A 27 9.15 42.40 10.87
N LEU A 28 8.71 41.25 10.37
CA LEU A 28 8.44 41.01 8.95
C LEU A 28 6.96 40.62 8.78
N ALA A 29 6.35 41.12 7.70
CA ALA A 29 4.91 41.13 7.52
C ALA A 29 4.33 39.76 7.12
N PHE A 30 3.09 39.53 7.53
CA PHE A 30 2.28 38.39 7.08
C PHE A 30 1.95 38.51 5.59
N ALA A 31 2.33 37.51 4.79
CA ALA A 31 1.79 37.29 3.45
C ALA A 31 1.95 35.82 3.00
N GLY A 32 0.82 35.13 2.81
CA GLY A 32 0.66 34.06 1.81
C GLY A 32 1.18 32.65 2.12
N GLY A 33 0.24 31.70 2.14
CA GLY A 33 0.39 30.36 1.54
C GLY A 33 1.47 29.42 2.10
N VAL A 34 1.05 28.42 2.87
CA VAL A 34 1.89 27.25 3.21
C VAL A 34 1.99 26.29 2.01
N VAL A 35 2.71 26.72 0.96
CA VAL A 35 3.27 25.81 -0.05
C VAL A 35 4.63 25.35 0.46
N GLY A 36 4.60 24.53 1.52
CA GLY A 36 5.77 24.03 2.26
C GLY A 36 6.48 22.84 1.60
N GLY A 37 6.38 22.69 0.29
CA GLY A 37 7.13 21.67 -0.45
C GLY A 37 8.61 22.04 -0.48
N THR A 38 9.41 21.49 0.45
CA THR A 38 10.86 21.51 0.29
C THR A 38 11.19 20.85 -1.05
N PRO A 39 11.96 21.49 -1.95
CA PRO A 39 12.38 20.83 -3.18
C PRO A 39 13.13 19.57 -2.77
N ALA A 40 12.75 18.43 -3.37
CA ALA A 40 13.34 17.13 -3.04
C ALA A 40 14.87 17.22 -3.18
N SER A 41 15.54 17.37 -2.03
CA SER A 41 16.98 17.47 -1.95
C SER A 41 17.53 16.08 -2.21
N ALA A 42 17.67 15.74 -3.49
CA ALA A 42 18.28 14.50 -3.94
C ALA A 42 19.55 14.23 -3.13
N ALA A 43 19.73 12.98 -2.70
CA ALA A 43 20.78 12.63 -1.76
C ALA A 43 22.13 13.20 -2.21
N PRO A 44 22.92 13.81 -1.29
CA PRO A 44 24.18 14.46 -1.64
C PRO A 44 25.06 13.48 -2.43
N PRO A 45 25.76 13.94 -3.49
CA PRO A 45 26.43 13.05 -4.41
C PRO A 45 27.45 12.17 -3.67
N PRO A 46 27.44 10.85 -3.89
CA PRO A 46 28.32 9.94 -3.16
C PRO A 46 29.78 10.30 -3.44
N HIS A 47 30.55 10.58 -2.39
CA HIS A 47 31.94 11.04 -2.55
C HIS A 47 32.91 9.98 -3.11
N ARG A 48 32.49 8.71 -3.18
CA ARG A 48 33.24 7.57 -3.73
C ARG A 48 32.29 6.50 -4.27
N THR A 49 32.77 5.60 -5.12
CA THR A 49 32.02 4.39 -5.49
C THR A 49 31.95 3.43 -4.30
N ALA A 50 30.76 2.94 -3.96
CA ALA A 50 30.52 2.01 -2.84
C ALA A 50 29.29 1.13 -3.11
N VAL A 51 29.23 -0.03 -2.45
CA VAL A 51 28.05 -0.91 -2.45
C VAL A 51 27.21 -0.65 -1.21
N GLU A 52 25.89 -0.53 -1.38
CA GLU A 52 24.94 -0.16 -0.33
C GLU A 52 23.57 -0.81 -0.55
N GLY A 53 22.61 -0.58 0.36
CA GLY A 53 21.24 -1.06 0.21
C GLY A 53 21.12 -2.57 0.14
N LEU A 54 21.89 -3.30 0.97
CA LEU A 54 21.90 -4.75 0.99
C LEU A 54 20.57 -5.31 1.50
N THR A 55 19.90 -6.12 0.70
CA THR A 55 18.62 -6.75 1.02
C THR A 55 18.67 -8.27 0.88
N VAL A 56 17.77 -8.93 1.61
CA VAL A 56 17.41 -10.35 1.44
C VAL A 56 15.89 -10.41 1.36
N GLU A 57 15.34 -11.08 0.36
CA GLU A 57 13.88 -11.11 0.10
C GLU A 57 13.27 -9.70 0.05
N HIS A 58 13.96 -8.77 -0.64
CA HIS A 58 13.67 -7.32 -0.74
C HIS A 58 13.67 -6.53 0.58
N ARG A 59 13.87 -7.18 1.73
CA ARG A 59 13.90 -6.56 3.07
C ARG A 59 15.31 -6.29 3.55
N THR A 60 15.49 -5.26 4.38
CA THR A 60 16.78 -4.95 5.02
C THR A 60 16.92 -5.75 6.30
N ASN A 61 17.98 -6.57 6.42
CA ASN A 61 18.28 -7.38 7.60
C ASN A 61 17.07 -8.19 8.17
N PRO A 62 16.32 -8.95 7.33
CA PRO A 62 15.07 -9.58 7.77
C PRO A 62 15.28 -10.68 8.82
N LEU A 63 14.27 -10.80 9.70
CA LEU A 63 14.07 -11.93 10.60
C LEU A 63 12.93 -12.81 10.08
N GLY A 64 12.98 -14.11 10.34
CA GLY A 64 11.94 -15.04 9.89
C GLY A 64 11.96 -15.28 8.39
N VAL A 65 13.13 -15.48 7.79
CA VAL A 65 13.24 -15.86 6.37
C VAL A 65 13.05 -17.37 6.22
N ASP A 66 11.91 -17.80 5.65
CA ASP A 66 11.65 -19.22 5.35
C ASP A 66 11.98 -19.63 3.91
N ALA A 67 12.40 -18.70 3.05
CA ALA A 67 12.92 -19.02 1.74
C ALA A 67 14.17 -19.92 1.87
N THR A 68 14.13 -21.11 1.27
CA THR A 68 15.25 -22.07 1.25
C THR A 68 16.40 -21.60 0.35
N HIS A 69 16.09 -20.81 -0.67
CA HIS A 69 17.01 -20.14 -1.58
C HIS A 69 16.80 -18.63 -1.57
N PRO A 70 17.13 -17.93 -0.46
CA PRO A 70 16.85 -16.51 -0.33
C PRO A 70 17.55 -15.67 -1.40
N ARG A 71 16.87 -14.61 -1.84
CA ARG A 71 17.25 -13.72 -2.92
C ARG A 71 17.99 -12.51 -2.35
N PHE A 72 19.25 -12.32 -2.75
CA PHE A 72 20.08 -11.17 -2.36
C PHE A 72 19.91 -9.99 -3.33
N GLY A 73 19.91 -8.77 -2.80
CA GLY A 73 19.95 -7.53 -3.59
C GLY A 73 20.99 -6.54 -3.07
N TRP A 74 21.57 -5.74 -3.96
CA TRP A 74 22.47 -4.63 -3.60
C TRP A 74 22.49 -3.52 -4.66
N ARG A 75 22.74 -2.29 -4.22
CA ARG A 75 22.90 -1.10 -5.06
C ARG A 75 24.37 -0.70 -5.11
N THR A 76 24.76 -0.01 -6.19
CA THR A 76 26.09 0.62 -6.29
C THR A 76 25.92 2.14 -6.38
N ALA A 77 26.34 2.87 -5.35
CA ALA A 77 26.47 4.32 -5.42
C ALA A 77 27.78 4.69 -6.11
N SER A 78 27.77 5.70 -7.00
CA SER A 78 28.98 6.15 -7.71
C SER A 78 28.88 7.61 -8.15
N PRO A 79 29.92 8.45 -7.93
CA PRO A 79 30.06 9.74 -8.61
C PRO A 79 30.59 9.61 -10.05
N VAL A 80 31.17 8.45 -10.39
CA VAL A 80 31.80 8.18 -11.70
C VAL A 80 30.73 7.77 -12.71
N ARG A 81 30.69 8.48 -13.86
CA ARG A 81 29.85 8.13 -15.03
C ARG A 81 30.26 6.78 -15.63
N GLY A 82 29.30 6.05 -16.19
CA GLY A 82 29.54 4.78 -16.89
C GLY A 82 29.92 3.60 -15.99
N ARG A 83 29.83 3.78 -14.66
CA ARG A 83 30.09 2.72 -13.69
C ARG A 83 29.11 1.57 -13.87
N ARG A 84 29.65 0.36 -14.06
CA ARG A 84 28.90 -0.90 -14.26
C ARG A 84 29.54 -2.03 -13.46
N GLN A 85 28.75 -3.04 -13.09
CA GLN A 85 29.25 -4.28 -12.51
C GLN A 85 29.67 -5.25 -13.62
N SER A 86 30.85 -5.84 -13.50
CA SER A 86 31.33 -6.94 -14.36
C SER A 86 31.28 -8.31 -13.69
N ALA A 87 31.39 -8.33 -12.35
CA ALA A 87 31.33 -9.54 -11.55
C ALA A 87 30.97 -9.23 -10.09
N TYR A 88 30.50 -10.24 -9.37
CA TYR A 88 30.29 -10.19 -7.92
C TYR A 88 30.87 -11.40 -7.19
N ARG A 89 30.91 -11.31 -5.85
CA ARG A 89 31.16 -12.41 -4.92
C ARG A 89 30.34 -12.19 -3.66
N ILE A 90 29.43 -13.12 -3.36
CA ILE A 90 28.72 -13.17 -2.09
C ILE A 90 29.49 -14.08 -1.13
N LEU A 91 29.69 -13.62 0.10
CA LEU A 91 30.15 -14.43 1.22
C LEU A 91 29.03 -14.50 2.26
N VAL A 92 28.71 -15.69 2.74
CA VAL A 92 27.78 -15.94 3.85
C VAL A 92 28.52 -16.75 4.92
N ALA A 93 28.36 -16.35 6.17
CA ALA A 93 29.02 -16.97 7.32
C ALA A 93 28.15 -16.95 8.58
N THR A 94 28.49 -17.79 9.56
CA THR A 94 27.82 -17.81 10.88
C THR A 94 28.23 -16.66 11.79
N ALA A 95 29.31 -15.92 11.46
CA ALA A 95 29.81 -14.79 12.22
C ALA A 95 30.45 -13.71 11.31
N PRO A 96 30.42 -12.41 11.66
CA PRO A 96 30.99 -11.35 10.82
C PRO A 96 32.48 -11.49 10.53
N ASP A 97 33.28 -11.95 11.51
CA ASP A 97 34.73 -12.08 11.37
C ASP A 97 35.15 -13.16 10.36
N ARG A 98 34.23 -14.09 10.06
CA ARG A 98 34.40 -15.17 9.08
C ARG A 98 34.11 -14.73 7.64
N LEU A 99 33.65 -13.50 7.39
CA LEU A 99 33.35 -12.97 6.05
C LEU A 99 34.61 -12.63 5.24
N THR A 100 35.48 -13.62 5.05
CA THR A 100 36.62 -13.57 4.13
C THR A 100 36.61 -14.81 3.23
N PRO A 101 37.16 -14.76 1.99
CA PRO A 101 37.04 -15.86 1.04
C PRO A 101 37.57 -17.22 1.52
N GLY A 102 38.50 -17.23 2.47
CA GLY A 102 39.07 -18.45 3.07
C GLY A 102 38.51 -18.82 4.45
N ARG A 103 37.54 -18.08 5.00
CA ARG A 103 36.90 -18.35 6.30
C ARG A 103 35.38 -18.43 6.27
N ALA A 104 34.73 -18.03 5.17
CA ALA A 104 33.28 -18.07 5.03
C ALA A 104 32.80 -19.53 5.13
N ASP A 105 32.07 -19.83 6.20
CA ASP A 105 31.78 -21.20 6.66
C ASP A 105 30.38 -21.69 6.27
N VAL A 106 29.63 -20.88 5.51
CA VAL A 106 28.30 -21.23 4.98
C VAL A 106 28.33 -21.21 3.46
N TRP A 107 28.64 -20.08 2.83
CA TRP A 107 28.70 -19.98 1.37
C TRP A 107 29.75 -18.97 0.90
N ASN A 108 30.40 -19.28 -0.22
CA ASN A 108 31.23 -18.37 -0.99
C ASN A 108 30.90 -18.63 -2.46
N SER A 109 30.31 -17.66 -3.15
CA SER A 109 29.88 -17.82 -4.54
C SER A 109 31.04 -17.92 -5.55
N GLY A 110 32.30 -17.82 -5.10
CA GLY A 110 33.43 -17.57 -5.99
C GLY A 110 33.37 -16.16 -6.58
N ARG A 111 34.10 -15.89 -7.66
CA ARG A 111 33.87 -14.67 -8.47
C ARG A 111 32.93 -15.06 -9.61
N VAL A 112 31.71 -14.56 -9.58
CA VAL A 112 30.70 -14.80 -10.62
C VAL A 112 30.75 -13.67 -11.62
N THR A 113 31.08 -13.96 -12.88
CA THR A 113 31.04 -12.98 -13.98
C THR A 113 29.59 -12.74 -14.39
N SER A 114 28.92 -11.84 -13.68
CA SER A 114 27.56 -11.40 -13.98
C SER A 114 27.36 -9.93 -13.58
N PRO A 115 26.58 -9.17 -14.37
CA PRO A 115 26.15 -7.82 -14.03
C PRO A 115 24.97 -7.78 -13.03
N ASP A 116 24.42 -8.92 -12.62
CA ASP A 116 23.18 -8.98 -11.84
C ASP A 116 23.42 -8.56 -10.38
N SER A 117 22.54 -7.70 -9.86
CA SER A 117 22.59 -7.19 -8.48
C SER A 117 21.21 -7.20 -7.79
N VAL A 118 20.25 -7.89 -8.41
CA VAL A 118 18.83 -7.92 -8.05
C VAL A 118 18.38 -9.38 -8.00
N ALA A 119 17.65 -9.74 -6.95
CA ALA A 119 17.08 -11.08 -6.74
C ALA A 119 18.06 -12.27 -6.92
N VAL A 120 19.35 -12.06 -6.62
CA VAL A 120 20.41 -13.06 -6.83
C VAL A 120 20.21 -14.22 -5.87
N ARG A 121 19.77 -15.37 -6.38
CA ARG A 121 19.40 -16.55 -5.58
C ARG A 121 20.58 -17.15 -4.82
N TYR A 122 20.37 -17.50 -3.56
CA TYR A 122 21.31 -18.29 -2.76
C TYR A 122 21.55 -19.68 -3.36
N ALA A 123 22.80 -20.00 -3.65
CA ALA A 123 23.25 -21.30 -4.18
C ALA A 123 24.27 -21.99 -3.27
N GLY A 124 24.17 -21.77 -1.95
CA GLY A 124 24.97 -22.47 -0.94
C GLY A 124 24.30 -23.74 -0.40
N PRO A 125 24.92 -24.38 0.61
CA PRO A 125 24.35 -25.52 1.33
C PRO A 125 23.02 -25.18 2.01
N ALA A 126 22.19 -26.19 2.30
CA ALA A 126 20.91 -25.98 2.98
C ALA A 126 21.06 -25.16 4.27
N LEU A 127 20.21 -24.14 4.41
CA LEU A 127 20.14 -23.28 5.59
C LEU A 127 19.51 -24.05 6.77
N ARG A 128 19.83 -23.63 7.99
CA ARG A 128 19.28 -24.18 9.24
C ARG A 128 18.20 -23.26 9.77
N ALA A 129 17.19 -23.82 10.45
CA ALA A 129 16.15 -23.05 11.12
C ALA A 129 16.73 -22.19 12.26
N SER A 130 16.02 -21.13 12.62
CA SER A 130 16.34 -20.22 13.73
C SER A 130 17.79 -19.73 13.73
N THR A 131 18.41 -19.53 12.57
CA THR A 131 19.86 -19.30 12.43
C THR A 131 20.14 -17.97 11.78
N ARG A 132 20.95 -17.15 12.45
CA ARG A 132 21.45 -15.88 11.91
C ARG A 132 22.63 -16.14 10.99
N TYR A 133 22.53 -15.60 9.78
CA TYR A 133 23.56 -15.62 8.77
C TYR A 133 24.03 -14.20 8.51
N HIS A 134 25.34 -13.98 8.61
CA HIS A 134 25.98 -12.74 8.22
C HIS A 134 26.42 -12.84 6.77
N TRP A 135 26.36 -11.74 6.03
CA TRP A 135 26.82 -11.72 4.64
C TRP A 135 27.42 -10.39 4.21
N THR A 136 28.20 -10.42 3.14
CA THR A 136 28.71 -9.25 2.42
C THR A 136 28.89 -9.61 0.94
N VAL A 137 28.98 -8.59 0.09
CA VAL A 137 29.25 -8.73 -1.34
C VAL A 137 30.46 -7.87 -1.75
N THR A 138 31.35 -8.46 -2.54
CA THR A 138 32.37 -7.73 -3.30
C THR A 138 31.92 -7.60 -4.74
N VAL A 139 32.00 -6.40 -5.29
CA VAL A 139 31.64 -6.06 -6.68
C VAL A 139 32.90 -5.68 -7.45
N TRP A 140 33.01 -6.09 -8.71
CA TRP A 140 34.05 -5.65 -9.64
C TRP A 140 33.46 -4.72 -10.69
N ASP A 141 34.17 -3.62 -10.96
CA ASP A 141 33.78 -2.63 -11.96
C ASP A 141 34.08 -3.07 -13.40
N GLU A 142 33.72 -2.25 -14.38
CA GLU A 142 33.97 -2.47 -15.81
C GLU A 142 35.45 -2.57 -16.20
N THR A 143 36.37 -2.14 -15.33
CA THR A 143 37.83 -2.29 -15.51
C THR A 143 38.40 -3.55 -14.83
N GLY A 144 37.55 -4.35 -14.20
CA GLY A 144 37.93 -5.51 -13.43
C GLY A 144 38.57 -5.19 -12.07
N ARG A 145 38.42 -3.95 -11.57
CA ARG A 145 38.87 -3.53 -10.23
C ARG A 145 37.78 -3.79 -9.21
N ALA A 146 38.16 -4.24 -8.02
CA ALA A 146 37.20 -4.41 -6.93
C ALA A 146 36.77 -3.04 -6.38
N VAL A 147 35.46 -2.83 -6.28
CA VAL A 147 34.84 -1.76 -5.49
C VAL A 147 35.08 -2.07 -4.00
N PRO A 148 35.26 -1.06 -3.11
CA PRO A 148 35.32 -1.28 -1.67
C PRO A 148 34.17 -2.17 -1.20
N ALA A 149 34.48 -3.17 -0.37
CA ALA A 149 33.53 -4.19 0.04
C ALA A 149 32.29 -3.59 0.72
N ALA A 150 31.14 -4.21 0.48
CA ALA A 150 29.89 -3.83 1.12
C ALA A 150 29.99 -3.91 2.66
N PRO A 151 29.21 -3.10 3.41
CA PRO A 151 29.03 -3.33 4.84
C PRO A 151 28.53 -4.76 5.10
N THR A 152 28.81 -5.29 6.30
CA THR A 152 28.23 -6.56 6.72
C THR A 152 26.73 -6.38 6.96
N ALA A 153 25.92 -7.15 6.25
CA ALA A 153 24.50 -7.31 6.49
C ALA A 153 24.24 -8.68 7.15
N HIS A 154 22.98 -8.96 7.49
CA HIS A 154 22.55 -10.27 7.96
C HIS A 154 21.17 -10.62 7.43
N PHE A 155 20.77 -11.87 7.65
CA PHE A 155 19.38 -12.31 7.67
C PHE A 155 19.26 -13.41 8.72
N GLU A 156 18.06 -13.65 9.23
CA GLU A 156 17.82 -14.73 10.18
C GLU A 156 16.67 -15.60 9.71
N THR A 157 16.91 -16.91 9.61
CA THR A 157 15.90 -17.86 9.16
C THR A 157 14.78 -18.01 10.19
N GLY A 158 13.58 -18.30 9.68
CA GLY A 158 12.45 -18.73 10.51
C GLY A 158 12.60 -20.20 10.89
N LEU A 159 11.47 -20.89 11.01
CA LEU A 159 11.40 -22.31 11.35
C LEU A 159 11.63 -23.23 10.15
N LEU A 160 11.61 -22.71 8.91
CA LEU A 160 11.75 -23.39 7.61
C LEU A 160 10.70 -24.48 7.29
N GLY A 161 10.01 -25.02 8.28
CA GLY A 161 8.89 -25.95 8.13
C GLY A 161 7.56 -25.22 7.93
N THR A 162 6.76 -25.68 6.96
CA THR A 162 5.44 -25.11 6.66
C THR A 162 4.27 -25.96 7.17
N ASP A 163 4.54 -27.11 7.79
CA ASP A 163 3.55 -28.09 8.28
C ASP A 163 2.98 -27.79 9.68
N GLY A 164 3.32 -26.62 10.24
CA GLY A 164 2.94 -26.23 11.59
C GLY A 164 3.52 -27.10 12.72
N THR A 165 4.45 -28.02 12.43
CA THR A 165 5.01 -28.97 13.40
C THR A 165 6.55 -28.96 13.40
N ALA A 166 7.17 -29.00 12.23
CA ALA A 166 8.62 -28.91 12.09
C ALA A 166 9.13 -27.55 12.60
N GLY A 167 10.13 -27.59 13.48
CA GLY A 167 10.69 -26.40 14.13
C GLY A 167 9.82 -25.78 15.23
N TRP A 168 8.60 -26.25 15.48
CA TRP A 168 7.73 -25.72 16.55
C TRP A 168 7.98 -26.34 17.93
N ASP A 169 8.86 -27.34 18.03
CA ASP A 169 9.33 -27.99 19.27
C ASP A 169 8.19 -28.42 20.22
N GLY A 170 7.10 -28.94 19.63
CA GLY A 170 5.92 -29.42 20.36
C GLY A 170 4.84 -28.36 20.61
N ALA A 171 5.03 -27.11 20.17
CA ALA A 171 3.98 -26.09 20.28
C ALA A 171 2.69 -26.49 19.54
N ARG A 172 1.57 -26.38 20.23
CA ARG A 172 0.20 -26.61 19.75
C ARG A 172 -0.58 -25.30 19.67
N TRP A 173 -1.67 -25.33 18.92
CA TRP A 173 -2.69 -24.29 19.01
C TRP A 173 -3.42 -24.44 20.35
N ILE A 174 -3.38 -23.42 21.20
CA ILE A 174 -4.09 -23.42 22.49
C ILE A 174 -5.20 -22.36 22.51
N THR A 175 -6.32 -22.69 23.14
CA THR A 175 -7.47 -21.81 23.36
C THR A 175 -7.88 -21.81 24.84
N MET A 176 -8.64 -20.80 25.28
CA MET A 176 -9.13 -20.70 26.65
C MET A 176 -10.21 -21.77 26.92
N ALA A 177 -10.03 -22.60 27.94
CA ALA A 177 -11.00 -23.62 28.30
C ALA A 177 -12.37 -23.01 28.63
N GLY A 178 -13.43 -23.52 27.99
CA GLY A 178 -14.81 -23.07 28.24
C GLY A 178 -15.18 -21.69 27.66
N LYS A 179 -14.27 -20.98 26.98
CA LYS A 179 -14.61 -19.74 26.28
C LYS A 179 -15.56 -20.05 25.12
N ARG A 180 -16.76 -19.47 25.17
CA ARG A 180 -17.71 -19.52 24.06
C ARG A 180 -17.47 -18.35 23.10
N PRO A 181 -17.46 -18.55 21.77
CA PRO A 181 -17.37 -17.45 20.81
C PRO A 181 -18.49 -16.42 21.02
N HIS A 182 -18.26 -15.20 20.52
CA HIS A 182 -19.14 -14.02 20.67
C HIS A 182 -19.53 -13.60 22.10
N THR A 183 -19.08 -14.29 23.15
CA THR A 183 -19.27 -13.83 24.53
C THR A 183 -18.31 -12.68 24.87
N PRO A 184 -18.73 -11.66 25.64
CA PRO A 184 -17.90 -10.49 25.91
C PRO A 184 -16.56 -10.82 26.58
N GLY A 185 -15.50 -10.14 26.16
CA GLY A 185 -14.15 -10.34 26.69
C GLY A 185 -13.22 -11.02 25.69
N ALA A 186 -12.18 -10.31 25.26
CA ALA A 186 -11.04 -10.89 24.55
C ALA A 186 -10.28 -11.87 25.48
N PRO A 187 -9.94 -13.09 25.04
CA PRO A 187 -9.10 -13.99 25.82
C PRO A 187 -7.70 -13.39 26.07
N LEU A 188 -7.31 -13.36 27.34
CA LEU A 188 -5.96 -13.03 27.81
C LEU A 188 -5.31 -14.35 28.25
N LEU A 189 -4.24 -14.77 27.57
CA LEU A 189 -3.49 -15.99 27.86
C LEU A 189 -2.11 -15.63 28.43
N ARG A 190 -1.64 -16.31 29.47
CA ARG A 190 -0.27 -16.16 29.99
C ARG A 190 0.35 -17.48 30.44
N ARG A 191 1.68 -17.54 30.39
CA ARG A 191 2.52 -18.56 31.04
C ARG A 191 3.73 -17.89 31.67
N GLN A 192 4.12 -18.35 32.86
CA GLN A 192 5.35 -17.98 33.53
C GLN A 192 6.26 -19.20 33.63
N ALA A 193 7.47 -19.12 33.09
CA ALA A 193 8.40 -20.24 32.99
C ALA A 193 9.76 -19.88 33.58
N ARG A 194 10.43 -20.85 34.23
CA ARG A 194 11.78 -20.67 34.76
C ARG A 194 12.82 -20.78 33.66
N LEU A 195 13.79 -19.86 33.64
CA LEU A 195 14.97 -19.92 32.78
C LEU A 195 15.99 -20.90 33.38
N THR A 196 16.53 -21.80 32.56
CA THR A 196 17.49 -22.83 32.98
C THR A 196 18.94 -22.34 33.00
N GLY A 197 19.30 -21.41 32.11
CA GLY A 197 20.64 -20.84 32.00
C GLY A 197 20.77 -19.48 32.68
N ARG A 198 22.01 -19.11 33.06
CA ARG A 198 22.29 -17.88 33.85
C ARG A 198 22.36 -16.60 33.02
N GLN A 199 22.76 -16.68 31.76
CA GLN A 199 22.98 -15.51 30.92
C GLN A 199 22.44 -15.76 29.51
N VAL A 200 21.38 -15.04 29.15
CA VAL A 200 20.80 -15.08 27.81
C VAL A 200 21.75 -14.42 26.81
N ARG A 201 21.99 -15.09 25.68
CA ARG A 201 22.77 -14.59 24.54
C ARG A 201 21.86 -14.05 23.43
N ASN A 202 20.74 -14.71 23.17
CA ASN A 202 19.64 -14.20 22.35
C ASN A 202 18.33 -14.93 22.68
N ALA A 203 17.20 -14.28 22.41
CA ALA A 203 15.88 -14.87 22.49
C ALA A 203 15.03 -14.52 21.26
N ARG A 204 14.22 -15.47 20.77
CA ARG A 204 13.32 -15.32 19.63
C ARG A 204 11.92 -15.78 19.97
N LEU A 205 10.92 -14.95 19.69
CA LEU A 205 9.52 -15.34 19.77
C LEU A 205 8.99 -15.62 18.36
N TYR A 206 8.64 -16.88 18.11
CA TYR A 206 7.87 -17.33 16.95
C TYR A 206 6.41 -17.40 17.38
N ILE A 207 5.49 -16.75 16.69
CA ILE A 207 4.11 -16.59 17.17
C ILE A 207 3.11 -16.37 16.03
N SER A 208 1.92 -16.96 16.18
CA SER A 208 0.75 -16.80 15.31
C SER A 208 -0.54 -16.92 16.14
N ALA A 209 -1.66 -16.51 15.56
CA ALA A 209 -3.00 -16.67 16.13
C ALA A 209 -4.01 -17.09 15.06
N LEU A 210 -5.06 -17.78 15.52
CA LEU A 210 -6.33 -17.87 14.80
C LEU A 210 -7.22 -16.75 15.35
N GLY A 211 -7.42 -15.73 14.53
CA GLY A 211 -7.79 -14.38 14.97
C GLY A 211 -6.58 -13.45 14.88
N VAL A 212 -6.49 -12.49 15.80
CA VAL A 212 -5.34 -11.55 15.91
C VAL A 212 -4.79 -11.52 17.33
N TYR A 213 -3.56 -11.05 17.53
CA TYR A 213 -2.92 -11.04 18.85
C TYR A 213 -2.15 -9.75 19.22
N GLU A 214 -2.08 -9.47 20.52
CA GLU A 214 -1.08 -8.56 21.11
C GLU A 214 -0.09 -9.33 21.99
N ALA A 215 1.12 -9.55 21.50
CA ALA A 215 2.15 -10.29 22.24
C ALA A 215 2.84 -9.42 23.30
N HIS A 216 3.11 -10.02 24.46
CA HIS A 216 3.81 -9.41 25.58
C HIS A 216 4.87 -10.37 26.15
N VAL A 217 6.04 -9.82 26.52
CA VAL A 217 7.12 -10.55 27.19
C VAL A 217 7.56 -9.73 28.41
N ASN A 218 7.55 -10.35 29.59
CA ASN A 218 8.02 -9.75 30.85
C ASN A 218 7.43 -8.35 31.14
N GLY A 219 6.12 -8.18 30.95
CA GLY A 219 5.41 -6.93 31.16
C GLY A 219 5.38 -5.97 29.96
N HIS A 220 6.21 -6.20 28.94
CA HIS A 220 6.37 -5.31 27.80
C HIS A 220 5.65 -5.84 26.55
N ARG A 221 4.80 -5.01 25.92
CA ARG A 221 4.24 -5.30 24.59
C ARG A 221 5.38 -5.40 23.57
N VAL A 222 5.36 -6.44 22.75
CA VAL A 222 6.33 -6.63 21.67
C VAL A 222 6.20 -5.49 20.66
N ALA A 223 7.34 -4.99 20.20
CA ALA A 223 7.47 -3.89 19.27
C ALA A 223 8.50 -4.22 18.20
N VAL A 224 8.35 -3.65 17.01
CA VAL A 224 9.20 -3.89 15.84
C VAL A 224 10.01 -2.63 15.49
N PRO A 225 11.20 -2.75 14.89
CA PRO A 225 11.96 -1.59 14.41
C PRO A 225 11.19 -0.76 13.39
N GLN A 226 11.21 0.57 13.56
CA GLN A 226 10.65 1.53 12.61
C GLN A 226 11.53 2.79 12.59
N GLY A 227 12.12 3.11 11.44
CA GLY A 227 13.09 4.21 11.30
C GLY A 227 14.27 4.06 12.27
N HIS A 228 14.39 5.00 13.22
CA HIS A 228 15.41 5.00 14.28
C HIS A 228 14.90 4.50 15.65
N GLY A 229 13.65 4.07 15.74
CA GLY A 229 13.01 3.61 16.97
C GLY A 229 12.25 2.31 16.79
N THR A 230 11.19 2.13 17.58
CA THR A 230 10.26 1.00 17.48
C THR A 230 8.82 1.47 17.40
N THR A 231 7.97 0.63 16.82
CA THR A 231 6.52 0.83 16.76
C THR A 231 5.79 -0.49 17.05
N HIS A 232 4.46 -0.43 17.16
CA HIS A 232 3.62 -1.61 17.28
C HIS A 232 2.97 -1.94 15.94
N GLU A 233 2.79 -3.24 15.70
CA GLU A 233 1.95 -3.74 14.61
C GLU A 233 0.48 -3.76 15.03
N LEU A 234 -0.39 -3.64 14.03
CA LEU A 234 -1.84 -3.63 14.19
C LEU A 234 -2.41 -4.89 13.53
N LEU A 235 -3.22 -5.65 14.27
CA LEU A 235 -3.94 -6.84 13.78
C LEU A 235 -3.02 -7.97 13.23
N THR A 236 -1.90 -8.25 13.87
CA THR A 236 -1.07 -9.44 13.57
C THR A 236 -1.82 -10.74 13.86
N PRO A 237 -1.70 -11.81 13.04
CA PRO A 237 -0.75 -12.01 11.94
C PRO A 237 -1.25 -11.56 10.55
N GLY A 238 -2.29 -10.73 10.48
CA GLY A 238 -2.90 -10.27 9.24
C GLY A 238 -3.99 -11.19 8.70
N TRP A 239 -4.27 -11.10 7.40
CA TRP A 239 -5.36 -11.84 6.76
C TRP A 239 -4.86 -12.72 5.60
N THR A 240 -5.27 -13.98 5.63
CA THR A 240 -5.06 -15.01 4.59
C THR A 240 -6.31 -15.90 4.52
N ASN A 241 -6.32 -16.85 3.59
CA ASN A 241 -7.23 -17.99 3.66
C ASN A 241 -6.76 -18.91 4.79
N TYR A 242 -7.31 -18.78 6.00
CA TYR A 242 -6.87 -19.57 7.15
C TYR A 242 -7.03 -21.09 6.94
N ASP A 243 -7.88 -21.50 6.00
CA ASP A 243 -8.06 -22.89 5.58
C ASP A 243 -6.92 -23.45 4.70
N THR A 244 -6.07 -22.59 4.11
CA THR A 244 -4.93 -23.01 3.26
C THR A 244 -3.57 -22.57 3.81
N THR A 245 -3.48 -21.35 4.35
CA THR A 245 -2.24 -20.71 4.77
C THR A 245 -2.49 -19.77 5.96
N VAL A 246 -1.72 -19.92 7.03
CA VAL A 246 -1.67 -19.04 8.20
C VAL A 246 -0.26 -18.48 8.33
N ASN A 247 -0.11 -17.19 8.61
CA ASN A 247 1.20 -16.56 8.80
C ASN A 247 1.67 -16.65 10.25
N TYR A 248 2.98 -16.81 10.47
CA TYR A 248 3.63 -16.56 11.77
C TYR A 248 4.70 -15.47 11.65
N PHE A 249 5.00 -14.85 12.78
CA PHE A 249 5.99 -13.79 12.92
C PHE A 249 7.18 -14.22 13.78
N THR A 250 8.35 -13.62 13.53
CA THR A 250 9.58 -13.83 14.30
C THR A 250 10.05 -12.51 14.90
N TYR A 251 10.09 -12.42 16.23
CA TYR A 251 10.55 -11.23 16.95
C TYR A 251 11.88 -11.48 17.67
N ASP A 252 12.78 -10.49 17.63
CA ASP A 252 13.90 -10.43 18.57
C ASP A 252 13.38 -9.89 19.91
N VAL A 253 13.34 -10.76 20.92
CA VAL A 253 12.90 -10.41 22.28
C VAL A 253 14.06 -10.51 23.29
N THR A 254 15.31 -10.49 22.80
CA THR A 254 16.51 -10.67 23.62
C THR A 254 16.53 -9.71 24.80
N ASP A 255 16.33 -8.41 24.56
CA ASP A 255 16.38 -7.38 25.60
C ASP A 255 15.18 -7.40 26.57
N LEU A 256 14.09 -8.11 26.21
CA LEU A 256 12.93 -8.33 27.09
C LEU A 256 13.12 -9.55 28.00
N VAL A 257 13.97 -10.51 27.63
CA VAL A 257 14.26 -11.73 28.40
C VAL A 257 15.59 -11.64 29.16
N ALA A 258 16.55 -10.85 28.66
CA ALA A 258 17.89 -10.74 29.24
C ALA A 258 17.94 -9.78 30.44
N GLY A 259 18.13 -10.34 31.64
CA GLY A 259 18.54 -9.59 32.83
C GLY A 259 18.07 -10.20 34.15
N ASP A 260 18.79 -9.90 35.23
CA ASP A 260 18.50 -10.42 36.58
C ASP A 260 17.17 -9.90 37.18
N ARG A 261 16.51 -8.94 36.51
CA ARG A 261 15.27 -8.28 36.94
C ARG A 261 14.05 -9.20 37.00
N HIS A 262 14.13 -10.40 36.43
CA HIS A 262 13.02 -11.35 36.35
C HIS A 262 13.25 -12.61 37.19
N GLU A 263 14.19 -12.57 38.15
CA GLU A 263 14.47 -13.66 39.11
C GLU A 263 14.75 -15.04 38.45
N GLY A 264 15.32 -15.02 37.24
CA GLY A 264 15.54 -16.23 36.45
C GLY A 264 14.27 -16.84 35.86
N GLN A 265 13.28 -16.01 35.50
CA GLN A 265 12.02 -16.41 34.89
C GLN A 265 11.70 -15.57 33.64
N VAL A 266 10.74 -16.05 32.84
CA VAL A 266 10.14 -15.33 31.72
C VAL A 266 8.62 -15.50 31.74
N THR A 267 7.90 -14.41 31.56
CA THR A 267 6.44 -14.40 31.35
C THR A 267 6.16 -14.13 29.89
N LEU A 268 5.45 -15.06 29.24
CA LEU A 268 4.82 -14.87 27.94
C LEU A 268 3.34 -14.58 28.17
N ALA A 269 2.81 -13.59 27.46
CA ALA A 269 1.40 -13.23 27.53
C ALA A 269 0.87 -12.76 26.17
N ALA A 270 -0.42 -12.98 25.90
CA ALA A 270 -1.09 -12.50 24.69
C ALA A 270 -2.55 -12.12 24.96
N VAL A 271 -3.01 -11.03 24.36
CA VAL A 271 -4.45 -10.77 24.14
C VAL A 271 -4.83 -11.36 22.79
N LEU A 272 -5.96 -12.05 22.66
CA LEU A 272 -6.50 -12.55 21.40
C LEU A 272 -7.77 -11.79 21.00
N GLY A 273 -7.79 -11.25 19.78
CA GLY A 273 -8.96 -10.62 19.16
C GLY A 273 -9.53 -11.46 18.01
N ASN A 274 -10.76 -11.16 17.61
CA ASN A 274 -11.52 -11.84 16.57
C ASN A 274 -10.86 -11.69 15.19
N GLY A 275 -10.48 -10.46 14.82
CA GLY A 275 -9.93 -10.14 13.51
C GLY A 275 -10.73 -10.75 12.34
N TRP A 276 -10.07 -10.99 11.21
CA TRP A 276 -10.71 -11.62 10.06
C TRP A 276 -11.12 -13.10 10.27
N TYR A 277 -10.69 -13.77 11.34
CA TYR A 277 -11.06 -15.17 11.58
C TYR A 277 -12.52 -15.33 12.02
N ASN A 278 -13.06 -14.33 12.72
CA ASN A 278 -14.42 -14.30 13.25
C ASN A 278 -15.26 -13.09 12.79
N SER A 279 -14.64 -12.01 12.30
CA SER A 279 -15.40 -10.85 11.79
C SER A 279 -16.19 -11.21 10.53
N ARG A 280 -17.38 -10.61 10.39
CA ARG A 280 -18.32 -10.79 9.26
C ARG A 280 -17.78 -10.37 7.88
N ILE A 281 -16.54 -9.88 7.81
CA ILE A 281 -15.78 -9.69 6.57
C ILE A 281 -15.51 -11.02 5.83
N SER A 282 -15.29 -12.10 6.59
CA SER A 282 -14.94 -13.42 6.06
C SER A 282 -16.11 -14.38 5.92
N GLU A 283 -17.35 -13.88 6.00
CA GLU A 283 -18.56 -14.64 5.67
C GLU A 283 -18.41 -15.37 4.31
N ASN A 284 -18.94 -16.59 4.15
CA ASN A 284 -18.75 -17.47 2.98
C ASN A 284 -17.29 -17.93 2.66
N SER A 285 -16.31 -17.69 3.55
CA SER A 285 -15.06 -18.47 3.54
C SER A 285 -15.24 -19.83 4.23
N VAL A 286 -14.35 -20.80 3.95
CA VAL A 286 -14.43 -22.17 4.52
C VAL A 286 -14.17 -22.19 6.03
N TYR A 287 -13.40 -21.24 6.55
CA TYR A 287 -13.05 -21.17 7.98
C TYR A 287 -14.09 -20.41 8.82
N TYR A 288 -14.84 -19.48 8.24
CA TYR A 288 -15.81 -18.67 8.97
C TYR A 288 -16.96 -19.48 9.57
N SER A 289 -17.46 -19.02 10.72
CA SER A 289 -18.64 -19.55 11.39
C SER A 289 -19.48 -18.38 11.90
N ALA A 290 -20.79 -18.38 11.64
CA ALA A 290 -21.72 -17.38 12.17
C ALA A 290 -21.98 -17.55 13.69
N ASP A 291 -21.73 -18.75 14.22
CA ASP A 291 -21.69 -19.01 15.67
C ASP A 291 -20.32 -18.64 16.28
N GLY A 292 -19.35 -18.25 15.45
CA GLY A 292 -17.97 -17.92 15.79
C GLY A 292 -17.08 -19.15 15.96
N ASN A 293 -15.78 -18.97 15.73
CA ASN A 293 -14.75 -19.96 16.04
C ASN A 293 -14.07 -19.62 17.39
N PRO A 294 -13.55 -20.61 18.14
CA PRO A 294 -12.63 -20.34 19.24
C PRO A 294 -11.37 -19.61 18.73
N LEU A 295 -10.85 -18.67 19.50
CA LEU A 295 -9.57 -18.02 19.17
C LEU A 295 -8.41 -18.86 19.68
N ALA A 296 -7.31 -18.93 18.94
CA ALA A 296 -6.15 -19.73 19.32
C ALA A 296 -4.83 -18.97 19.25
N LEU A 297 -3.89 -19.35 20.11
CA LEU A 297 -2.49 -18.92 20.08
C LEU A 297 -1.59 -20.12 19.75
N LYS A 298 -0.57 -19.92 18.91
CA LYS A 298 0.55 -20.87 18.76
C LYS A 298 1.85 -20.10 18.82
N ALA A 299 2.67 -20.41 19.81
CA ALA A 299 3.91 -19.68 20.07
C ALA A 299 5.04 -20.57 20.58
N LYS A 300 6.27 -20.21 20.20
CA LYS A 300 7.54 -20.78 20.65
C LYS A 300 8.50 -19.64 20.96
N LEU A 301 8.86 -19.46 22.23
CA LEU A 301 10.04 -18.70 22.63
C LEU A 301 11.25 -19.64 22.59
N LEU A 302 12.26 -19.32 21.80
CA LEU A 302 13.58 -19.96 21.82
C LEU A 302 14.57 -19.05 22.55
N VAL A 303 15.16 -19.53 23.64
CA VAL A 303 16.21 -18.84 24.40
C VAL A 303 17.52 -19.58 24.22
N ARG A 304 18.59 -18.86 23.84
CA ARG A 304 19.94 -19.39 23.74
C ARG A 304 20.83 -18.73 24.77
N TYR A 305 21.58 -19.52 25.53
CA TYR A 305 22.43 -19.04 26.61
C TYR A 305 23.89 -18.84 26.18
N ALA A 306 24.65 -18.12 27.00
CA ALA A 306 26.07 -17.82 26.76
C ALA A 306 26.98 -19.07 26.84
N ASP A 307 26.56 -20.10 27.58
CA ASP A 307 27.25 -21.40 27.65
C ASP A 307 26.99 -22.32 26.44
N GLY A 308 26.11 -21.89 25.51
CA GLY A 308 25.73 -22.64 24.32
C GLY A 308 24.52 -23.57 24.49
N SER A 309 23.94 -23.68 25.69
CA SER A 309 22.67 -24.37 25.88
C SER A 309 21.48 -23.59 25.32
N GLU A 310 20.38 -24.30 25.04
CA GLU A 310 19.14 -23.72 24.54
C GLU A 310 17.94 -24.20 25.38
N GLN A 311 16.90 -23.39 25.45
CA GLN A 311 15.62 -23.70 26.08
C GLN A 311 14.48 -23.18 25.22
N THR A 312 13.37 -23.91 25.19
CA THR A 312 12.11 -23.43 24.62
C THR A 312 11.03 -23.25 25.69
N VAL A 313 10.13 -22.30 25.44
CA VAL A 313 8.84 -22.17 26.14
C VAL A 313 7.78 -22.11 25.05
N VAL A 314 6.85 -23.07 25.05
CA VAL A 314 5.87 -23.28 23.98
C VAL A 314 4.44 -23.15 24.47
N THR A 315 3.50 -22.95 23.53
CA THR A 315 2.07 -23.16 23.75
C THR A 315 1.75 -24.65 23.79
N ALA A 316 1.35 -25.16 24.95
CA ALA A 316 0.94 -26.56 25.12
C ALA A 316 -0.12 -26.66 26.25
N PRO A 317 -1.13 -27.53 26.13
CA PRO A 317 -2.06 -27.82 27.23
C PRO A 317 -1.35 -28.45 28.43
N GLY A 318 -1.83 -28.15 29.64
CA GLY A 318 -1.29 -28.69 30.89
C GLY A 318 0.09 -28.15 31.31
N ASP A 319 0.59 -27.13 30.62
CA ASP A 319 1.98 -26.67 30.71
C ASP A 319 2.08 -25.29 31.43
N ASP A 320 1.31 -25.11 32.51
CA ASP A 320 1.12 -23.86 33.29
C ASP A 320 0.66 -22.62 32.47
N TRP A 321 -0.03 -22.85 31.35
CA TRP A 321 -0.76 -21.81 30.63
C TRP A 321 -2.13 -21.56 31.28
N ALA A 322 -2.36 -20.31 31.69
CA ALA A 322 -3.63 -19.86 32.26
C ALA A 322 -4.30 -18.82 31.34
N ALA A 323 -5.63 -18.78 31.33
CA ALA A 323 -6.43 -17.90 30.50
C ALA A 323 -7.63 -17.28 31.22
N THR A 324 -8.00 -16.05 30.85
CA THR A 324 -9.24 -15.40 31.30
C THR A 324 -9.82 -14.53 30.20
N ASP A 325 -11.13 -14.27 30.22
CA ASP A 325 -11.81 -13.28 29.38
C ASP A 325 -12.40 -12.13 30.21
N THR A 326 -11.98 -11.99 31.46
CA THR A 326 -12.52 -11.00 32.42
C THR A 326 -11.97 -9.58 32.22
N GLY A 327 -10.89 -9.43 31.45
CA GLY A 327 -10.12 -8.20 31.24
C GLY A 327 -10.81 -7.10 30.43
N PRO A 328 -10.07 -6.06 29.99
CA PRO A 328 -10.67 -4.79 29.62
C PRO A 328 -11.25 -4.71 28.20
N HIS A 329 -10.71 -5.43 27.21
CA HIS A 329 -11.30 -5.51 25.87
C HIS A 329 -12.59 -6.35 25.95
N ARG A 330 -13.75 -5.70 25.84
CA ARG A 330 -15.07 -6.33 26.03
C ARG A 330 -15.73 -6.78 24.73
N ALA A 331 -15.45 -6.11 23.63
CA ALA A 331 -15.83 -6.49 22.28
C ALA A 331 -14.86 -5.90 21.26
N ASP A 332 -14.66 -6.59 20.15
CA ASP A 332 -13.81 -6.20 19.04
C ASP A 332 -14.32 -6.84 17.73
N ASP A 333 -14.33 -6.06 16.66
CA ASP A 333 -14.66 -6.50 15.29
C ASP A 333 -14.02 -5.53 14.28
N ILE A 334 -13.65 -6.03 13.09
CA ILE A 334 -13.04 -5.22 12.02
C ILE A 334 -13.96 -4.08 11.55
N TYR A 335 -15.26 -4.32 11.40
CA TYR A 335 -16.20 -3.32 10.91
C TYR A 335 -16.86 -2.51 12.02
N ASP A 336 -17.20 -3.15 13.14
CA ASP A 336 -18.03 -2.54 14.16
C ASP A 336 -17.22 -1.76 15.21
N GLY A 337 -15.93 -2.07 15.38
CA GLY A 337 -14.99 -1.33 16.24
C GLY A 337 -14.64 -2.05 17.53
N GLN A 338 -14.28 -1.30 18.58
CA GLN A 338 -13.79 -1.85 19.85
C GLN A 338 -14.52 -1.25 21.06
N THR A 339 -14.82 -2.07 22.07
CA THR A 339 -15.30 -1.63 23.38
C THR A 339 -14.31 -2.02 24.47
N TYR A 340 -13.86 -1.05 25.25
CA TYR A 340 -12.87 -1.20 26.33
C TYR A 340 -13.44 -0.68 27.66
N ASP A 341 -13.22 -1.44 28.74
CA ASP A 341 -13.63 -1.08 30.10
C ASP A 341 -12.40 -1.07 31.02
N ALA A 342 -11.86 0.12 31.28
CA ALA A 342 -10.62 0.30 32.03
C ALA A 342 -10.73 -0.16 33.50
N ARG A 343 -11.95 -0.25 34.04
CA ARG A 343 -12.22 -0.82 35.39
C ARG A 343 -11.92 -2.32 35.47
N ARG A 344 -11.70 -2.97 34.32
CA ARG A 344 -11.34 -4.38 34.16
C ARG A 344 -9.90 -4.59 33.71
N GLU A 345 -9.07 -3.55 33.72
CA GLU A 345 -7.63 -3.74 33.62
C GLU A 345 -7.14 -4.67 34.74
N LEU A 346 -6.13 -5.49 34.45
CA LEU A 346 -5.53 -6.44 35.39
C LEU A 346 -4.05 -6.04 35.61
N PRO A 347 -3.73 -5.04 36.44
CA PRO A 347 -2.37 -4.52 36.57
C PRO A 347 -1.34 -5.61 36.83
N GLY A 348 -0.30 -5.67 35.99
CA GLY A 348 0.78 -6.64 36.11
C GLY A 348 0.52 -8.03 35.53
N TRP A 349 -0.62 -8.31 34.89
CA TRP A 349 -0.93 -9.64 34.34
C TRP A 349 0.09 -10.15 33.30
N THR A 350 0.74 -9.25 32.56
CA THR A 350 1.81 -9.56 31.61
C THR A 350 3.19 -9.75 32.25
N SER A 351 3.32 -9.49 33.55
CA SER A 351 4.58 -9.53 34.31
C SER A 351 4.70 -10.82 35.14
N ALA A 352 5.90 -11.06 35.70
CA ALA A 352 6.14 -12.15 36.63
C ALA A 352 5.43 -11.92 37.98
N GLY A 353 5.01 -13.01 38.64
CA GLY A 353 4.44 -12.99 39.99
C GLY A 353 2.95 -12.67 40.08
N PHE A 354 2.26 -12.42 38.97
CA PHE A 354 0.81 -12.24 38.95
C PHE A 354 0.07 -13.55 39.25
N ASP A 355 -0.94 -13.48 40.13
CA ASP A 355 -1.74 -14.62 40.58
C ASP A 355 -2.81 -15.02 39.55
N THR A 356 -2.74 -16.26 39.07
CA THR A 356 -3.67 -16.88 38.12
C THR A 356 -4.53 -17.97 38.74
N SER A 357 -4.58 -18.11 40.08
CA SER A 357 -5.38 -19.13 40.76
C SER A 357 -6.88 -19.09 40.44
N GLY A 358 -7.41 -17.93 40.05
CA GLY A 358 -8.78 -17.73 39.57
C GLY A 358 -8.95 -17.70 38.04
N TRP A 359 -7.93 -18.05 37.27
CA TRP A 359 -7.99 -18.13 35.80
C TRP A 359 -8.34 -19.56 35.37
N ALA A 360 -8.87 -19.72 34.16
CA ALA A 360 -9.13 -21.03 33.56
C ALA A 360 -7.84 -21.62 32.97
N ASP A 361 -7.83 -22.93 32.77
CA ASP A 361 -6.79 -23.61 31.98
C ASP A 361 -6.94 -23.30 30.47
N VAL A 362 -6.00 -23.81 29.67
CA VAL A 362 -6.08 -23.86 28.21
C VAL A 362 -6.28 -25.27 27.70
N THR A 363 -6.97 -25.41 26.56
CA THR A 363 -7.13 -26.67 25.82
C THR A 363 -6.51 -26.56 24.42
N GLU A 364 -6.20 -27.70 23.80
CA GLU A 364 -5.79 -27.73 22.40
C GLU A 364 -6.95 -27.34 21.48
N HIS A 365 -6.67 -26.58 20.42
CA HIS A 365 -7.62 -26.24 19.38
C HIS A 365 -7.57 -27.28 18.26
N ASP A 366 -8.73 -27.67 17.73
CA ASP A 366 -8.90 -28.67 16.67
C ASP A 366 -8.43 -28.24 15.26
N PHE A 367 -7.70 -27.12 15.12
CA PHE A 367 -7.41 -26.51 13.81
C PHE A 367 -6.63 -27.46 12.90
N ASP A 368 -5.57 -28.07 13.41
CA ASP A 368 -4.75 -29.05 12.68
C ASP A 368 -5.55 -30.33 12.32
N SER A 369 -6.73 -30.56 12.94
CA SER A 369 -7.67 -31.64 12.57
C SER A 369 -8.72 -31.19 11.54
N ARG A 370 -9.16 -29.93 11.59
CA ARG A 370 -10.13 -29.33 10.65
C ARG A 370 -9.48 -28.98 9.30
N PHE A 371 -8.22 -28.58 9.31
CA PHE A 371 -7.45 -28.14 8.15
C PHE A 371 -6.05 -28.78 8.11
N PRO A 372 -5.94 -30.11 7.93
CA PRO A 372 -4.66 -30.84 8.03
C PRO A 372 -3.64 -30.46 6.93
N ASP A 373 -4.09 -29.91 5.81
CA ASP A 373 -3.24 -29.46 4.71
C ASP A 373 -2.86 -27.96 4.80
N ALA A 374 -3.38 -27.23 5.80
CA ALA A 374 -3.11 -25.81 5.98
C ALA A 374 -1.65 -25.57 6.41
N LYS A 375 -1.01 -24.60 5.76
CA LYS A 375 0.40 -24.28 5.98
C LYS A 375 0.57 -23.19 7.03
N LEU A 376 1.59 -23.32 7.87
CA LEU A 376 2.01 -22.25 8.79
C LEU A 376 3.35 -21.68 8.31
N VAL A 377 3.33 -20.49 7.69
CA VAL A 377 4.46 -19.91 6.95
C VAL A 377 4.97 -18.61 7.59
N ALA A 378 6.26 -18.30 7.50
CA ALA A 378 6.75 -17.00 7.94
C ALA A 378 6.19 -15.88 7.05
N TYR A 379 5.76 -14.76 7.67
CA TYR A 379 5.26 -13.62 6.90
C TYR A 379 6.35 -13.03 5.97
N PRO A 380 6.15 -13.02 4.64
CA PRO A 380 7.19 -12.67 3.68
C PRO A 380 7.36 -11.16 3.47
N GLY A 381 6.38 -10.35 3.92
CA GLY A 381 6.29 -8.92 3.62
C GLY A 381 6.75 -7.97 4.73
N GLU A 382 6.32 -6.71 4.59
CA GLU A 382 6.30 -5.70 5.63
C GLU A 382 4.90 -5.69 6.27
N SER A 383 4.82 -5.75 7.59
CA SER A 383 3.57 -5.82 8.37
C SER A 383 2.81 -4.49 8.40
N ALA A 384 1.51 -4.54 8.73
CA ALA A 384 0.77 -3.33 9.06
C ALA A 384 1.25 -2.75 10.39
N ARG A 385 1.87 -1.57 10.36
CA ARG A 385 2.45 -0.89 11.52
C ARG A 385 1.77 0.44 11.77
N LEU A 386 1.75 0.86 13.03
CA LEU A 386 1.46 2.26 13.38
C LEU A 386 2.65 3.14 12.95
N MET A 387 2.37 4.29 12.34
CA MET A 387 3.36 5.16 11.68
C MET A 387 3.36 6.58 12.28
N PRO A 388 4.09 6.82 13.39
CA PRO A 388 4.14 8.12 14.07
C PRO A 388 4.50 9.32 13.19
N GLU A 389 5.23 9.10 12.10
CA GLU A 389 5.57 10.10 11.09
C GLU A 389 4.37 10.61 10.27
N TRP A 390 3.26 9.87 10.27
CA TRP A 390 2.04 10.18 9.51
C TRP A 390 0.81 10.43 10.39
N ASP A 391 0.91 10.17 11.71
CA ASP A 391 -0.13 10.43 12.70
C ASP A 391 -0.73 11.85 12.58
N ARG A 392 -2.05 11.94 12.71
CA ARG A 392 -2.80 13.20 12.57
C ARG A 392 -3.26 13.73 13.93
N ARG A 393 -3.18 15.04 14.10
CA ARG A 393 -3.76 15.77 15.24
C ARG A 393 -4.97 16.58 14.77
N PRO A 394 -5.87 17.01 15.66
CA PRO A 394 -7.00 17.85 15.29
C PRO A 394 -6.55 19.11 14.53
N SER A 395 -7.12 19.34 13.34
CA SER A 395 -7.10 20.62 12.64
C SER A 395 -8.21 21.54 13.14
N SER A 396 -9.32 20.98 13.62
CA SER A 396 -10.36 21.70 14.35
C SER A 396 -11.10 20.77 15.32
N LEU A 397 -11.74 21.38 16.32
CA LEU A 397 -12.60 20.72 17.29
C LEU A 397 -13.84 21.61 17.50
N THR A 398 -15.00 21.15 17.03
CA THR A 398 -16.27 21.86 17.17
C THR A 398 -17.13 21.19 18.23
N VAL A 399 -17.67 21.94 19.19
CA VAL A 399 -18.66 21.43 20.16
C VAL A 399 -20.04 21.93 19.78
N TYR A 400 -21.04 21.07 19.82
CA TYR A 400 -22.45 21.46 19.69
C TYR A 400 -23.33 20.84 20.78
N THR A 401 -24.39 21.58 21.13
CA THR A 401 -25.29 21.27 22.27
C THR A 401 -26.70 20.84 21.85
N GLY A 402 -26.99 20.86 20.54
CA GLY A 402 -28.29 20.52 19.99
C GLY A 402 -28.34 20.72 18.47
N VAL A 403 -29.56 20.67 17.91
CA VAL A 403 -29.84 20.81 16.47
C VAL A 403 -31.05 21.72 16.29
N THR A 404 -31.00 22.60 15.29
CA THR A 404 -32.05 23.59 14.99
C THR A 404 -32.40 23.63 13.50
N GLY A 405 -33.55 24.21 13.15
CA GLY A 405 -33.94 24.45 11.76
C GLY A 405 -34.39 23.24 10.95
N GLN A 406 -34.75 22.12 11.60
CA GLN A 406 -35.16 20.87 10.96
C GLN A 406 -36.35 21.07 10.00
N GLU A 407 -37.37 21.85 10.39
CA GLU A 407 -38.54 22.13 9.55
C GLU A 407 -38.22 22.98 8.31
N SER A 408 -37.08 23.69 8.31
CA SER A 408 -36.65 24.61 7.25
C SER A 408 -35.51 24.09 6.37
N SER A 409 -34.78 23.05 6.81
CA SER A 409 -33.67 22.47 6.04
C SER A 409 -34.18 21.59 4.89
N PRO A 410 -33.58 21.64 3.68
CA PRO A 410 -33.99 20.83 2.52
C PRO A 410 -34.09 19.33 2.79
N ASN A 411 -33.19 18.77 3.61
CA ASN A 411 -33.15 17.36 3.98
C ASN A 411 -33.91 17.00 5.28
N GLY A 412 -34.56 17.98 5.93
CA GLY A 412 -35.28 17.81 7.19
C GLY A 412 -34.39 17.54 8.43
N LYS A 413 -33.06 17.66 8.31
CA LYS A 413 -32.11 17.33 9.39
C LYS A 413 -31.71 18.51 10.27
N GLY A 414 -31.83 19.74 9.77
CA GLY A 414 -31.39 20.96 10.45
C GLY A 414 -29.87 21.14 10.46
N GLY A 415 -29.38 22.06 11.29
CA GLY A 415 -27.96 22.33 11.51
C GLY A 415 -27.59 22.25 13.00
N ILE A 416 -26.32 21.94 13.29
CA ILE A 416 -25.82 21.85 14.67
C ILE A 416 -25.80 23.22 15.37
N VAL A 417 -26.12 23.24 16.66
CA VAL A 417 -26.02 24.44 17.51
C VAL A 417 -24.63 24.50 18.14
N VAL A 418 -23.70 25.15 17.43
CA VAL A 418 -22.28 25.27 17.85
C VAL A 418 -22.16 26.10 19.14
N ASP A 419 -21.36 25.61 20.09
CA ASP A 419 -20.88 26.36 21.24
C ASP A 419 -19.55 27.05 20.88
N PRO A 420 -19.53 28.39 20.69
CA PRO A 420 -18.33 29.11 20.29
C PRO A 420 -17.29 29.23 21.41
N ALA A 421 -17.65 29.01 22.68
CA ALA A 421 -16.72 29.09 23.80
C ALA A 421 -15.90 27.81 23.99
N ARG A 422 -16.35 26.68 23.40
CA ARG A 422 -15.69 25.37 23.46
C ARG A 422 -15.22 24.85 22.09
N THR A 423 -15.43 25.63 21.04
CA THR A 423 -15.00 25.32 19.67
C THR A 423 -13.66 25.97 19.34
N VAL A 424 -12.76 25.22 18.71
CA VAL A 424 -11.41 25.65 18.31
C VAL A 424 -11.21 25.32 16.83
N THR A 425 -11.11 26.35 15.99
CA THR A 425 -10.95 26.22 14.53
C THR A 425 -9.54 26.53 14.02
N ASP A 426 -8.66 27.03 14.89
CA ASP A 426 -7.24 27.25 14.60
C ASP A 426 -6.47 25.92 14.76
N PRO A 427 -5.82 25.38 13.70
CA PRO A 427 -5.11 24.11 13.77
C PRO A 427 -3.96 24.06 14.77
N ASP A 428 -3.23 25.16 14.98
CA ASP A 428 -2.09 25.21 15.90
C ASP A 428 -2.56 25.09 17.36
N ILE A 429 -3.76 25.59 17.65
CA ILE A 429 -4.42 25.47 18.96
C ILE A 429 -5.13 24.11 19.06
N ALA A 430 -5.92 23.72 18.06
CA ALA A 430 -6.72 22.49 18.06
C ALA A 430 -5.86 21.23 18.27
N ALA A 431 -4.65 21.20 17.71
CA ALA A 431 -3.70 20.10 17.86
C ALA A 431 -3.27 19.80 19.31
N THR A 432 -3.57 20.69 20.27
CA THR A 432 -3.31 20.51 21.72
C THR A 432 -4.49 20.92 22.62
N ALA A 433 -5.65 21.26 22.04
CA ALA A 433 -6.81 21.74 22.79
C ALA A 433 -7.40 20.64 23.69
N ALA A 434 -7.77 21.03 24.91
CA ALA A 434 -8.59 20.22 25.81
C ALA A 434 -10.05 20.70 25.76
N VAL A 435 -11.00 19.77 25.65
CA VAL A 435 -12.44 20.06 25.63
C VAL A 435 -13.15 19.29 26.74
N THR A 436 -14.08 19.94 27.43
CA THR A 436 -14.97 19.28 28.40
C THR A 436 -16.36 19.11 27.78
N LEU A 437 -16.80 17.85 27.74
CA LEU A 437 -18.13 17.45 27.29
C LEU A 437 -18.98 17.14 28.52
N HIS A 438 -20.21 17.65 28.53
CA HIS A 438 -21.27 17.28 29.46
C HIS A 438 -22.24 16.29 28.79
N PRO A 439 -23.09 15.58 29.55
CA PRO A 439 -24.12 14.74 28.98
C PRO A 439 -25.03 15.51 28.01
N GLY A 440 -25.11 15.04 26.77
CA GLY A 440 -25.86 15.68 25.68
C GLY A 440 -25.02 16.55 24.73
N ASP A 441 -23.80 16.95 25.11
CA ASP A 441 -22.86 17.59 24.18
C ASP A 441 -22.33 16.58 23.16
N THR A 442 -21.94 17.09 21.99
CA THR A 442 -21.12 16.34 21.02
C THR A 442 -19.94 17.20 20.56
N ALA A 443 -18.73 16.65 20.59
CA ALA A 443 -17.61 17.20 19.84
C ALA A 443 -17.51 16.56 18.45
N VAL A 444 -17.07 17.33 17.47
CA VAL A 444 -16.65 16.89 16.14
C VAL A 444 -15.20 17.31 15.96
N ILE A 445 -14.32 16.33 15.79
CA ILE A 445 -12.90 16.52 15.52
C ILE A 445 -12.67 16.37 14.02
N ASP A 446 -12.03 17.33 13.38
CA ASP A 446 -11.43 17.17 12.05
C ASP A 446 -9.92 16.92 12.19
N LEU A 447 -9.39 15.95 11.44
CA LEU A 447 -7.95 15.66 11.34
C LEU A 447 -7.28 16.30 10.11
N GLY A 448 -8.04 16.99 9.26
CA GLY A 448 -7.58 17.63 8.03
C GLY A 448 -7.22 16.65 6.90
N GLN A 449 -7.30 15.34 7.15
CA GLN A 449 -6.89 14.27 6.25
C GLN A 449 -7.77 13.05 6.48
N ASN A 450 -8.34 12.48 5.42
CA ASN A 450 -8.91 11.13 5.48
C ASN A 450 -7.77 10.11 5.58
N MET A 451 -7.70 9.40 6.71
CA MET A 451 -6.62 8.51 7.09
C MET A 451 -7.17 7.15 7.53
N VAL A 452 -6.27 6.18 7.76
CA VAL A 452 -6.65 4.84 8.22
C VAL A 452 -5.81 4.43 9.41
N GLY A 453 -6.46 3.80 10.39
CA GLY A 453 -5.82 3.30 11.60
C GLY A 453 -6.77 3.41 12.79
N VAL A 454 -6.29 3.95 13.91
CA VAL A 454 -7.00 3.91 15.20
C VAL A 454 -6.95 5.26 15.94
N PRO A 455 -7.98 5.61 16.72
CA PRO A 455 -7.93 6.77 17.59
C PRO A 455 -7.05 6.47 18.83
N ARG A 456 -6.21 7.44 19.20
CA ARG A 456 -5.55 7.52 20.52
C ARG A 456 -6.05 8.77 21.23
N TYR A 457 -6.52 8.61 22.46
CA TYR A 457 -7.07 9.70 23.25
C TYR A 457 -6.64 9.66 24.71
N THR A 458 -6.67 10.84 25.35
CA THR A 458 -6.45 10.98 26.80
C THR A 458 -7.66 11.67 27.44
N LEU A 459 -8.29 10.99 28.38
CA LEU A 459 -9.57 11.37 29.01
C LEU A 459 -9.40 11.62 30.51
N ARG A 460 -10.25 12.46 31.09
CA ARG A 460 -10.36 12.65 32.55
C ARG A 460 -11.82 12.82 32.94
N GLY A 461 -12.30 12.01 33.89
CA GLY A 461 -13.70 11.98 34.32
C GLY A 461 -13.93 10.94 35.41
N PRO A 462 -15.17 10.77 35.89
CA PRO A 462 -15.47 9.82 36.96
C PRO A 462 -15.40 8.35 36.48
N ALA A 463 -15.08 7.44 37.39
CA ALA A 463 -15.08 6.01 37.13
C ALA A 463 -16.46 5.53 36.65
N GLY A 464 -16.49 4.75 35.57
CA GLY A 464 -17.72 4.27 34.94
C GLY A 464 -18.33 5.24 33.92
N ALA A 465 -17.82 6.47 33.77
CA ALA A 465 -18.16 7.32 32.64
C ALA A 465 -17.80 6.60 31.34
N GLN A 466 -18.71 6.60 30.37
CA GLN A 466 -18.47 6.05 29.04
C GLN A 466 -18.32 7.18 28.03
N VAL A 467 -17.27 7.11 27.22
CA VAL A 467 -17.03 7.99 26.07
C VAL A 467 -17.12 7.16 24.80
N THR A 468 -17.83 7.67 23.81
CA THR A 468 -18.02 7.02 22.51
C THR A 468 -17.42 7.88 21.41
N PHE A 469 -16.57 7.29 20.57
CA PHE A 469 -15.98 7.92 19.39
C PHE A 469 -16.55 7.25 18.15
N LYS A 470 -17.07 8.06 17.23
CA LYS A 470 -17.73 7.65 15.99
C LYS A 470 -17.01 8.29 14.80
N PRO A 471 -16.04 7.58 14.20
CA PRO A 471 -15.35 8.06 13.02
C PRO A 471 -16.26 8.16 11.78
N GLY A 472 -15.85 8.95 10.80
CA GLY A 472 -16.46 9.09 9.48
C GLY A 472 -15.55 9.86 8.52
N GLU A 473 -15.83 9.79 7.22
CA GLU A 473 -14.96 10.41 6.20
C GLU A 473 -15.30 11.88 5.94
N MET A 474 -16.59 12.22 6.00
CA MET A 474 -17.11 13.55 5.63
C MET A 474 -17.94 14.14 6.78
N LEU A 475 -18.28 15.43 6.67
CA LEU A 475 -19.33 16.06 7.48
C LEU A 475 -20.61 16.19 6.65
N ASN A 476 -21.76 16.07 7.30
CA ASN A 476 -23.07 16.30 6.71
C ASN A 476 -23.21 17.74 6.22
N ASP A 477 -23.83 17.90 5.05
CA ASP A 477 -24.36 19.13 4.49
C ASP A 477 -25.91 19.14 4.60
N ASP A 478 -26.59 20.01 3.86
CA ASP A 478 -28.05 20.06 3.79
C ASP A 478 -28.64 19.27 2.60
N SER A 479 -27.81 18.48 1.90
CA SER A 479 -28.23 17.67 0.76
C SER A 479 -29.10 16.48 1.15
N ALA A 480 -29.82 15.93 0.17
CA ALA A 480 -30.71 14.78 0.37
C ALA A 480 -29.98 13.48 0.73
N GLY A 481 -28.68 13.37 0.43
CA GLY A 481 -27.88 12.19 0.77
C GLY A 481 -27.30 12.20 2.18
N ALA A 482 -27.37 13.33 2.91
CA ALA A 482 -26.91 13.47 4.28
C ALA A 482 -27.76 12.66 5.29
N ASP A 483 -27.12 12.04 6.28
CA ASP A 483 -27.81 11.25 7.32
C ASP A 483 -28.16 12.05 8.58
N GLY A 484 -27.44 13.15 8.84
CA GLY A 484 -27.55 13.98 10.02
C GLY A 484 -27.55 15.49 9.70
N PRO A 485 -27.59 16.34 10.74
CA PRO A 485 -27.61 17.79 10.58
C PRO A 485 -26.30 18.35 10.02
N VAL A 486 -26.38 19.50 9.33
CA VAL A 486 -25.23 20.22 8.78
C VAL A 486 -24.12 20.38 9.83
N GLY A 487 -22.90 19.96 9.49
CA GLY A 487 -21.72 20.03 10.35
C GLY A 487 -21.51 18.85 11.31
N SER A 488 -22.46 17.91 11.41
CA SER A 488 -22.24 16.63 12.10
C SER A 488 -21.44 15.64 11.23
N VAL A 489 -20.93 14.54 11.79
CA VAL A 489 -20.18 13.54 11.02
C VAL A 489 -21.12 12.69 10.17
N TYR A 490 -20.89 12.65 8.85
CA TYR A 490 -21.61 11.82 7.90
C TYR A 490 -21.14 10.37 7.99
N ARG A 491 -22.08 9.42 8.04
CA ARG A 491 -21.80 7.99 8.27
C ARG A 491 -22.61 7.01 7.41
N ALA A 492 -23.50 7.49 6.55
CA ALA A 492 -24.40 6.63 5.77
C ALA A 492 -23.63 5.66 4.85
N ASN A 493 -22.52 6.12 4.26
CA ASN A 493 -21.68 5.32 3.38
C ASN A 493 -20.90 4.19 4.09
N LEU A 494 -20.90 4.16 5.43
CA LEU A 494 -20.36 3.04 6.21
C LEU A 494 -21.27 1.79 6.14
N ARG A 495 -22.51 1.96 5.63
CA ARG A 495 -23.53 0.93 5.49
C ARG A 495 -23.81 0.26 6.85
N ALA A 496 -23.58 -1.04 6.99
CA ALA A 496 -23.80 -1.73 8.27
C ALA A 496 -22.58 -1.68 9.22
N ALA A 497 -21.42 -1.13 8.82
CA ALA A 497 -20.25 -1.03 9.71
C ALA A 497 -20.54 -0.07 10.87
N LYS A 498 -20.59 -0.58 12.11
CA LYS A 498 -20.84 0.28 13.27
C LYS A 498 -19.69 1.23 13.56
N ALA A 499 -18.46 0.96 13.11
CA ALA A 499 -17.27 1.82 13.21
C ALA A 499 -17.31 2.73 14.46
N THR A 500 -17.21 2.13 15.65
CA THR A 500 -17.35 2.83 16.94
C THR A 500 -16.28 2.36 17.93
N SER A 501 -15.59 3.31 18.55
CA SER A 501 -14.72 3.06 19.71
C SER A 501 -15.44 3.49 20.98
N THR A 502 -15.52 2.61 21.98
CA THR A 502 -16.23 2.88 23.24
C THR A 502 -15.28 2.63 24.41
N TYR A 503 -15.05 3.64 25.24
CA TYR A 503 -14.17 3.57 26.39
C TYR A 503 -14.93 3.85 27.69
N THR A 504 -14.78 2.99 28.69
CA THR A 504 -15.34 3.19 30.04
C THR A 504 -14.21 3.48 31.02
N LEU A 505 -14.24 4.67 31.65
CA LEU A 505 -13.17 5.18 32.50
C LEU A 505 -13.03 4.40 33.81
N LYS A 506 -11.81 4.30 34.33
CA LYS A 506 -11.52 3.80 35.69
C LYS A 506 -11.52 4.88 36.77
N GLY A 507 -11.55 6.15 36.39
CA GLY A 507 -11.60 7.32 37.27
C GLY A 507 -10.22 7.81 37.72
N ASP A 508 -9.20 7.71 36.87
CA ASP A 508 -7.85 8.18 37.20
C ASP A 508 -7.83 9.73 37.29
N PRO A 509 -7.45 10.32 38.44
CA PRO A 509 -7.42 11.77 38.61
C PRO A 509 -6.37 12.46 37.73
N ASP A 510 -5.30 11.77 37.33
CA ASP A 510 -4.26 12.30 36.44
C ASP A 510 -4.62 12.11 34.95
N GLY A 511 -5.55 11.19 34.65
CA GLY A 511 -6.14 10.97 33.34
C GLY A 511 -5.67 9.69 32.67
N GLU A 512 -6.52 9.17 31.79
CA GLU A 512 -6.44 7.83 31.22
C GLU A 512 -6.12 7.93 29.72
N THR A 513 -5.06 7.26 29.25
CA THR A 513 -4.71 7.21 27.82
C THR A 513 -5.04 5.84 27.25
N HIS A 514 -5.80 5.81 26.16
CA HIS A 514 -6.20 4.60 25.46
C HIS A 514 -5.94 4.69 23.95
N GLU A 515 -5.79 3.53 23.33
CA GLU A 515 -5.56 3.32 21.91
C GLU A 515 -6.22 2.00 21.50
N ASP A 516 -7.05 2.02 20.46
CA ASP A 516 -7.64 0.77 19.95
C ASP A 516 -6.59 -0.08 19.21
N SER A 517 -6.78 -1.40 19.22
CA SER A 517 -5.77 -2.32 18.69
C SER A 517 -6.29 -3.63 18.11
N LEU A 518 -7.53 -4.02 18.42
CA LEU A 518 -8.21 -5.19 17.85
C LEU A 518 -9.19 -4.80 16.73
N THR A 519 -9.06 -3.59 16.16
CA THR A 519 -9.87 -3.08 15.05
C THR A 519 -9.12 -1.98 14.27
N PHE A 520 -9.70 -1.49 13.18
CA PHE A 520 -9.23 -0.29 12.47
C PHE A 520 -10.40 0.46 11.80
N TYR A 521 -10.18 1.72 11.45
CA TYR A 521 -11.17 2.59 10.83
C TYR A 521 -10.53 3.43 9.71
N GLY A 522 -11.29 3.74 8.66
CA GLY A 522 -11.00 4.81 7.70
C GLY A 522 -11.81 6.06 8.04
N PHE A 523 -11.16 7.21 8.25
CA PHE A 523 -11.81 8.42 8.72
C PHE A 523 -10.97 9.69 8.57
N ARG A 524 -11.65 10.83 8.44
CA ARG A 524 -11.11 12.17 8.66
C ARG A 524 -11.69 12.81 9.91
N HIS A 525 -12.97 12.57 10.16
CA HIS A 525 -13.75 13.21 11.20
C HIS A 525 -14.12 12.21 12.30
N VAL A 526 -14.25 12.68 13.54
CA VAL A 526 -14.68 11.84 14.67
C VAL A 526 -15.69 12.61 15.52
N SER A 527 -16.89 12.06 15.67
CA SER A 527 -17.88 12.52 16.64
C SER A 527 -17.58 11.90 18.00
N VAL A 528 -17.60 12.70 19.07
CA VAL A 528 -17.30 12.27 20.45
C VAL A 528 -18.43 12.68 21.38
N THR A 529 -18.97 11.72 22.13
CA THR A 529 -19.99 11.94 23.16
C THR A 529 -19.62 11.26 24.48
N ALA A 530 -20.16 11.75 25.59
CA ALA A 530 -19.93 11.18 26.92
C ALA A 530 -21.25 11.02 27.70
N THR A 531 -21.34 9.98 28.53
CA THR A 531 -22.49 9.73 29.42
C THR A 531 -22.47 10.57 30.69
N GLU A 532 -21.29 11.06 31.07
CA GLU A 532 -21.01 11.89 32.24
C GLU A 532 -20.15 13.08 31.82
N THR A 533 -19.87 14.03 32.72
CA THR A 533 -18.91 15.10 32.39
C THR A 533 -17.48 14.53 32.27
N VAL A 534 -16.89 14.64 31.09
CA VAL A 534 -15.53 14.13 30.78
C VAL A 534 -14.75 15.18 29.99
N THR A 535 -13.48 15.38 30.36
CA THR A 535 -12.52 16.20 29.61
C THR A 535 -11.68 15.32 28.68
N LEU A 536 -11.79 15.54 27.36
CA LEU A 536 -10.84 15.06 26.37
C LEU A 536 -9.66 16.03 26.35
N THR A 537 -8.49 15.58 26.81
CA THR A 537 -7.28 16.41 26.96
C THR A 537 -6.30 16.28 25.81
N ARG A 538 -6.40 15.20 25.03
CA ARG A 538 -5.58 14.96 23.84
C ARG A 538 -6.28 13.98 22.90
N PHE A 539 -6.17 14.23 21.61
CA PHE A 539 -6.59 13.30 20.55
C PHE A 539 -5.48 13.17 19.50
N THR A 540 -5.33 11.99 18.90
CA THR A 540 -4.43 11.73 17.76
C THR A 540 -4.99 10.57 16.95
N GLY A 541 -5.18 10.75 15.65
CA GLY A 541 -5.41 9.65 14.72
C GLY A 541 -4.08 8.95 14.44
N ARG A 542 -3.92 7.71 14.92
CA ARG A 542 -2.73 6.89 14.69
C ARG A 542 -2.83 6.25 13.31
N VAL A 543 -1.92 6.57 12.40
CA VAL A 543 -1.95 6.02 11.04
C VAL A 543 -1.41 4.61 11.03
N ALA A 544 -2.10 3.68 10.38
CA ALA A 544 -1.64 2.31 10.13
C ALA A 544 -1.54 2.00 8.64
N THR A 545 -0.46 1.34 8.22
CA THR A 545 -0.30 0.82 6.85
C THR A 545 0.82 -0.21 6.78
N SER A 546 0.88 -0.95 5.68
CA SER A 546 1.95 -1.87 5.27
C SER A 546 2.84 -1.24 4.18
N ALA A 547 2.44 -0.10 3.61
CA ALA A 547 3.23 0.70 2.67
C ALA A 547 4.27 1.56 3.44
N LEU A 548 5.18 0.91 4.16
CA LEU A 548 6.02 1.55 5.20
C LEU A 548 7.08 2.54 4.70
N ARG A 549 7.44 2.49 3.41
CA ARG A 549 8.54 3.27 2.83
C ARG A 549 8.15 3.83 1.48
N ASP A 550 7.93 5.14 1.40
CA ASP A 550 7.88 5.88 0.13
C ASP A 550 9.24 5.74 -0.59
N ILE A 551 9.22 5.36 -1.87
CA ILE A 551 10.41 5.21 -2.74
C ILE A 551 10.36 6.06 -4.01
N GLY A 552 9.19 6.60 -4.37
CA GLY A 552 9.03 7.57 -5.45
C GLY A 552 8.57 8.93 -4.93
N THR A 553 8.96 10.00 -5.62
CA THR A 553 8.39 11.34 -5.44
C THR A 553 8.09 11.95 -6.80
N ILE A 554 7.01 12.73 -6.87
CA ILE A 554 6.77 13.64 -7.99
C ILE A 554 6.11 14.91 -7.44
N THR A 555 6.54 16.06 -7.93
CA THR A 555 5.97 17.38 -7.62
C THR A 555 5.94 18.25 -8.87
N THR A 556 4.91 19.09 -8.99
CA THR A 556 4.72 20.05 -10.09
C THR A 556 4.75 21.50 -9.57
N ASP A 557 4.57 22.49 -10.45
CA ASP A 557 4.24 23.87 -10.10
C ASP A 557 2.73 24.18 -10.01
N ASP A 558 1.86 23.20 -10.28
CA ASP A 558 0.41 23.33 -10.13
C ASP A 558 -0.08 22.78 -8.78
N ALA A 559 -0.83 23.58 -8.02
CA ALA A 559 -1.28 23.23 -6.67
C ALA A 559 -2.34 22.11 -6.65
N ASP A 560 -3.23 22.06 -7.65
CA ASP A 560 -4.34 21.09 -7.70
C ASP A 560 -3.81 19.70 -8.10
N VAL A 561 -2.88 19.65 -9.06
CA VAL A 561 -2.16 18.42 -9.44
C VAL A 561 -1.32 17.90 -8.28
N ASN A 562 -0.66 18.78 -7.51
CA ASN A 562 0.05 18.37 -6.28
C ASN A 562 -0.91 17.86 -5.20
N GLN A 563 -2.11 18.43 -5.07
CA GLN A 563 -3.14 17.91 -4.15
C GLN A 563 -3.66 16.54 -4.63
N LEU A 564 -3.87 16.34 -5.93
CA LEU A 564 -4.19 15.03 -6.50
C LEU A 564 -3.10 13.99 -6.20
N ILE A 565 -1.83 14.33 -6.38
CA ILE A 565 -0.67 13.49 -6.00
C ILE A 565 -0.70 13.12 -4.51
N SER A 566 -1.06 14.06 -3.62
CA SER A 566 -1.25 13.78 -2.19
C SER A 566 -2.40 12.81 -1.95
N ASN A 567 -3.55 13.04 -2.58
CA ASN A 567 -4.74 12.21 -2.47
C ASN A 567 -4.49 10.75 -2.88
N VAL A 568 -3.71 10.54 -3.95
CA VAL A 568 -3.29 9.19 -4.38
C VAL A 568 -2.45 8.49 -3.31
N ARG A 569 -1.46 9.17 -2.72
CA ARG A 569 -0.62 8.58 -1.65
C ARG A 569 -1.42 8.23 -0.40
N TRP A 570 -2.36 9.08 0.01
CA TRP A 570 -3.21 8.80 1.17
C TRP A 570 -4.21 7.67 0.89
N GLY A 571 -4.74 7.59 -0.33
CA GLY A 571 -5.55 6.45 -0.78
C GLY A 571 -4.79 5.12 -0.74
N GLN A 572 -3.54 5.11 -1.22
CA GLN A 572 -2.67 3.94 -1.13
C GLN A 572 -2.34 3.55 0.31
N ARG A 573 -1.86 4.50 1.13
CA ARG A 573 -1.52 4.22 2.54
C ARG A 573 -2.70 3.64 3.29
N GLY A 574 -3.89 4.19 3.07
CA GLY A 574 -5.10 3.76 3.74
C GLY A 574 -5.50 2.32 3.44
N ASN A 575 -5.28 1.88 2.21
CA ASN A 575 -5.78 0.61 1.71
C ASN A 575 -4.71 -0.48 1.58
N TYR A 576 -3.43 -0.19 1.79
CA TYR A 576 -2.39 -1.20 1.87
C TYR A 576 -2.25 -1.68 3.31
N LEU A 577 -3.29 -2.32 3.86
CA LEU A 577 -3.35 -2.79 5.25
C LEU A 577 -3.57 -4.31 5.26
N TRP A 578 -2.47 -5.07 5.40
CA TRP A 578 -2.35 -6.52 5.20
C TRP A 578 -2.66 -7.04 3.79
N VAL A 579 -3.70 -6.53 3.15
CA VAL A 579 -4.12 -6.81 1.77
C VAL A 579 -4.50 -5.47 1.08
N PRO A 580 -4.45 -5.37 -0.26
CA PRO A 580 -4.79 -4.16 -1.01
C PRO A 580 -6.33 -3.94 -1.07
N THR A 581 -6.91 -3.41 0.01
CA THR A 581 -8.36 -3.27 0.16
C THR A 581 -9.00 -2.30 -0.84
N ASP A 582 -10.25 -2.52 -1.26
CA ASP A 582 -11.02 -1.52 -2.01
C ASP A 582 -11.13 -0.21 -1.22
N CYS A 583 -11.62 -0.29 0.01
CA CYS A 583 -11.82 0.85 0.87
C CYS A 583 -11.62 0.47 2.35
N PRO A 584 -11.27 1.40 3.25
CA PRO A 584 -10.83 1.06 4.61
C PRO A 584 -11.87 1.29 5.72
N GLN A 585 -13.07 1.77 5.39
CA GLN A 585 -14.05 2.32 6.32
C GLN A 585 -15.35 1.51 6.43
N ARG A 586 -15.98 1.14 5.32
CA ARG A 586 -17.31 0.48 5.31
C ARG A 586 -17.19 -1.01 5.63
N ASP A 587 -18.32 -1.71 5.56
CA ASP A 587 -18.40 -3.16 5.74
C ASP A 587 -17.98 -3.95 4.48
N GLU A 588 -16.74 -3.71 4.03
CA GLU A 588 -16.15 -4.36 2.86
C GLU A 588 -14.65 -4.61 3.06
N ARG A 589 -13.77 -3.68 2.67
CA ARG A 589 -12.33 -3.76 2.97
C ARG A 589 -11.68 -5.06 2.47
N LEU A 590 -12.08 -5.46 1.28
CA LEU A 590 -11.67 -6.72 0.65
C LEU A 590 -10.55 -6.45 -0.34
N GLY A 591 -9.63 -7.40 -0.51
CA GLY A 591 -8.63 -7.33 -1.57
C GLY A 591 -9.27 -7.57 -2.93
N TRP A 592 -10.02 -6.58 -3.42
CA TRP A 592 -10.62 -6.58 -4.74
C TRP A 592 -9.53 -6.53 -5.80
N THR A 593 -9.58 -7.50 -6.71
CA THR A 593 -8.46 -7.78 -7.60
C THR A 593 -8.41 -6.83 -8.79
N GLY A 594 -9.57 -6.37 -9.30
CA GLY A 594 -9.67 -5.34 -10.33
C GLY A 594 -8.96 -4.06 -9.91
N ASP A 595 -9.34 -3.53 -8.76
CA ASP A 595 -8.67 -2.40 -8.08
C ASP A 595 -7.17 -2.62 -7.98
N THR A 596 -6.78 -3.75 -7.39
CA THR A 596 -5.37 -4.09 -7.15
C THR A 596 -4.55 -4.06 -8.44
N GLN A 597 -5.03 -4.68 -9.52
CA GLN A 597 -4.28 -4.70 -10.78
C GLN A 597 -4.14 -3.30 -11.39
N LEU A 598 -5.19 -2.47 -11.34
CA LEU A 598 -5.23 -1.13 -11.93
C LEU A 598 -4.23 -0.19 -11.25
N PHE A 599 -4.09 -0.32 -9.94
CA PHE A 599 -3.25 0.55 -9.12
C PHE A 599 -1.84 0.01 -8.87
N SER A 600 -1.62 -1.30 -9.05
CA SER A 600 -0.35 -2.00 -8.71
C SER A 600 0.91 -1.25 -9.16
N GLN A 601 0.94 -0.75 -10.39
CA GLN A 601 2.07 0.00 -10.96
C GLN A 601 2.27 1.37 -10.29
N THR A 602 1.22 2.16 -10.09
CA THR A 602 1.28 3.40 -9.28
C THR A 602 1.79 3.11 -7.87
N GLY A 603 1.26 2.05 -7.25
CA GLY A 603 1.65 1.64 -5.90
C GLY A 603 3.13 1.32 -5.77
N LEU A 604 3.70 0.63 -6.77
CA LEU A 604 5.12 0.26 -6.87
C LEU A 604 6.04 1.42 -7.27
N TYR A 605 5.54 2.46 -7.94
CA TYR A 605 6.29 3.71 -8.10
C TYR A 605 6.39 4.47 -6.77
N ASN A 606 5.27 4.56 -6.04
CA ASN A 606 5.16 5.34 -4.81
C ASN A 606 5.90 4.74 -3.62
N ALA A 607 5.73 3.44 -3.33
CA ALA A 607 6.20 2.79 -2.11
C ALA A 607 6.85 1.41 -2.37
N ASP A 608 7.68 0.96 -1.44
CA ASP A 608 8.32 -0.36 -1.50
C ASP A 608 7.29 -1.48 -1.20
N ALA A 609 6.47 -1.78 -2.21
CA ALA A 609 5.34 -2.70 -2.14
C ALA A 609 5.61 -4.06 -2.81
N VAL A 610 6.86 -4.36 -3.19
CA VAL A 610 7.22 -5.59 -3.93
C VAL A 610 6.82 -6.84 -3.15
N SER A 611 7.17 -6.92 -1.87
CA SER A 611 6.81 -8.07 -1.02
C SER A 611 5.34 -8.08 -0.60
N PHE A 612 4.68 -6.92 -0.56
CA PHE A 612 3.26 -6.78 -0.23
C PHE A 612 2.37 -7.34 -1.36
N LEU A 613 2.55 -6.85 -2.59
CA LEU A 613 1.82 -7.36 -3.76
C LEU A 613 2.23 -8.80 -4.10
N SER A 614 3.48 -9.17 -3.82
CA SER A 614 3.93 -10.57 -3.90
C SER A 614 3.16 -11.51 -2.99
N HIS A 615 2.86 -11.09 -1.76
CA HIS A 615 2.12 -11.91 -0.79
C HIS A 615 0.62 -11.95 -1.13
N PHE A 616 0.07 -10.84 -1.64
CA PHE A 616 -1.30 -10.84 -2.16
C PHE A 616 -1.49 -11.81 -3.34
N GLU A 617 -0.50 -11.89 -4.24
CA GLU A 617 -0.49 -12.89 -5.31
C GLU A 617 -0.47 -14.33 -4.77
N ASP A 618 0.33 -14.61 -3.73
CA ASP A 618 0.34 -15.93 -3.08
C ASP A 618 -1.05 -16.26 -2.47
N ILE A 619 -1.73 -15.28 -1.86
CA ILE A 619 -3.12 -15.40 -1.37
C ILE A 619 -4.11 -15.64 -2.52
N LEU A 620 -3.98 -14.92 -3.64
CA LEU A 620 -4.86 -15.05 -4.80
C LEU A 620 -4.74 -16.42 -5.47
N ILE A 621 -3.53 -16.99 -5.52
CA ILE A 621 -3.27 -18.36 -5.98
C ILE A 621 -3.93 -19.41 -5.07
N ASP A 622 -3.98 -19.18 -3.75
CA ASP A 622 -4.74 -20.04 -2.84
C ASP A 622 -6.25 -19.87 -3.04
N SER A 623 -6.74 -18.63 -3.19
CA SER A 623 -8.16 -18.35 -3.46
C SER A 623 -8.64 -18.96 -4.79
N GLN A 624 -7.81 -18.96 -5.83
CA GLN A 624 -8.10 -19.62 -7.12
C GLN A 624 -8.46 -21.11 -6.95
N LYS A 625 -7.73 -21.82 -6.09
CA LYS A 625 -7.91 -23.26 -5.87
C LYS A 625 -9.13 -23.57 -5.02
N THR A 626 -9.36 -22.78 -3.96
CA THR A 626 -10.44 -23.03 -2.98
C THR A 626 -11.79 -22.51 -3.45
N TYR A 627 -11.83 -21.29 -4.01
CA TYR A 627 -13.06 -20.54 -4.29
C TYR A 627 -13.28 -20.27 -5.78
N GLY A 628 -12.23 -20.38 -6.60
CA GLY A 628 -12.28 -20.17 -8.04
C GLY A 628 -13.08 -21.24 -8.80
N GLN A 629 -13.75 -20.84 -9.87
CA GLN A 629 -14.51 -21.78 -10.70
C GLN A 629 -13.59 -22.88 -11.27
N ASP A 630 -14.02 -24.14 -11.12
CA ASP A 630 -13.26 -25.36 -11.45
C ASP A 630 -11.85 -25.44 -10.81
N GLY A 631 -11.57 -24.65 -9.75
CA GLY A 631 -10.24 -24.49 -9.17
C GLY A 631 -9.24 -23.76 -10.09
N ALA A 632 -9.73 -23.04 -11.09
CA ALA A 632 -8.95 -22.51 -12.21
C ALA A 632 -9.18 -21.02 -12.49
N GLN A 633 -10.38 -20.50 -12.24
CA GLN A 633 -10.66 -19.07 -12.32
C GLN A 633 -10.03 -18.34 -11.11
N PHE A 634 -9.24 -17.30 -11.33
CA PHE A 634 -8.86 -16.40 -10.23
C PHE A 634 -10.12 -15.67 -9.70
N THR A 635 -10.24 -15.54 -8.38
CA THR A 635 -11.37 -14.85 -7.75
C THR A 635 -11.28 -13.34 -7.94
N TRP A 636 -12.42 -12.63 -7.91
CA TRP A 636 -12.41 -11.15 -7.97
C TRP A 636 -12.11 -10.47 -6.62
N VAL A 637 -12.12 -11.24 -5.52
CA VAL A 637 -11.65 -10.85 -4.19
C VAL A 637 -10.72 -11.91 -3.62
N ALA A 638 -9.72 -11.48 -2.87
CA ALA A 638 -8.85 -12.33 -2.05
C ALA A 638 -8.49 -11.60 -0.74
N PRO A 639 -8.38 -12.29 0.41
CA PRO A 639 -8.77 -13.67 0.71
C PRO A 639 -10.28 -13.92 0.58
N GLY A 640 -10.71 -15.14 0.88
CA GLY A 640 -12.09 -15.57 0.80
C GLY A 640 -13.03 -14.74 1.70
N SER A 641 -14.14 -14.28 1.14
CA SER A 641 -15.15 -13.42 1.78
C SER A 641 -16.55 -13.61 1.17
N ARG A 642 -17.53 -12.76 1.55
CA ARG A 642 -18.94 -12.97 1.17
C ARG A 642 -19.21 -12.98 -0.34
N TYR A 643 -18.28 -12.41 -1.12
CA TYR A 643 -18.33 -12.36 -2.58
C TYR A 643 -17.58 -13.51 -3.29
N ASN A 644 -17.26 -14.62 -2.63
CA ASN A 644 -16.59 -15.80 -3.21
C ASN A 644 -17.36 -16.54 -4.33
N GLN A 645 -18.36 -15.94 -4.97
CA GLN A 645 -19.17 -16.62 -5.98
C GLN A 645 -18.37 -16.77 -7.30
N PRO A 646 -18.36 -17.95 -7.93
CA PRO A 646 -17.60 -18.19 -9.16
C PRO A 646 -18.40 -17.75 -10.41
N LEU A 647 -18.67 -16.44 -10.57
CA LEU A 647 -19.29 -15.87 -11.78
C LEU A 647 -18.22 -15.31 -12.74
N PRO A 648 -18.53 -15.01 -14.01
CA PRO A 648 -17.56 -14.47 -14.98
C PRO A 648 -16.96 -13.12 -14.58
N ALA A 649 -15.62 -13.01 -14.62
CA ALA A 649 -14.87 -12.02 -13.86
C ALA A 649 -13.76 -11.29 -14.63
N SER A 650 -13.79 -11.24 -15.97
CA SER A 650 -12.75 -10.56 -16.75
C SER A 650 -12.60 -9.09 -16.34
N GLY A 651 -11.36 -8.61 -16.23
CA GLY A 651 -11.02 -7.32 -15.63
C GLY A 651 -10.72 -7.37 -14.12
N TRP A 652 -11.14 -8.44 -13.43
CA TRP A 652 -10.83 -8.71 -12.02
C TRP A 652 -9.96 -9.96 -11.88
N ALA A 653 -10.40 -11.10 -12.43
CA ALA A 653 -9.65 -12.36 -12.39
C ALA A 653 -8.27 -12.25 -13.06
N ASP A 654 -8.15 -11.40 -14.09
CA ASP A 654 -6.90 -11.15 -14.81
C ASP A 654 -5.78 -10.56 -13.93
N CYS A 655 -6.10 -10.08 -12.72
CA CYS A 655 -5.13 -9.67 -11.71
C CYS A 655 -4.05 -10.74 -11.44
N GLY A 656 -4.42 -12.02 -11.43
CA GLY A 656 -3.47 -13.14 -11.26
C GLY A 656 -2.50 -13.33 -12.43
N VAL A 657 -2.63 -12.55 -13.51
CA VAL A 657 -1.67 -12.43 -14.62
C VAL A 657 -1.02 -11.05 -14.63
N VAL A 658 -1.79 -9.99 -14.35
CA VAL A 658 -1.33 -8.60 -14.39
C VAL A 658 -0.40 -8.26 -13.23
N VAL A 659 -0.70 -8.68 -11.99
CA VAL A 659 0.15 -8.39 -10.82
C VAL A 659 1.52 -9.08 -10.91
N PRO A 660 1.64 -10.38 -11.29
CA PRO A 660 2.94 -11.00 -11.52
C PRO A 660 3.81 -10.27 -12.55
N TRP A 661 3.22 -9.86 -13.68
CA TRP A 661 3.90 -9.04 -14.68
C TRP A 661 4.37 -7.71 -14.10
N THR A 662 3.48 -6.95 -13.45
CA THR A 662 3.80 -5.60 -12.96
C THR A 662 4.84 -5.63 -11.83
N VAL A 663 4.74 -6.58 -10.89
CA VAL A 663 5.73 -6.75 -9.82
C VAL A 663 7.10 -7.08 -10.40
N TRP A 664 7.18 -8.01 -11.37
CA TRP A 664 8.45 -8.33 -12.04
C TRP A 664 9.01 -7.13 -12.82
N GLN A 665 8.17 -6.41 -13.56
CA GLN A 665 8.56 -5.22 -14.33
C GLN A 665 9.16 -4.11 -13.45
N MET A 666 8.60 -3.87 -12.28
CA MET A 666 9.08 -2.82 -11.36
C MET A 666 10.27 -3.28 -10.50
N SER A 667 10.33 -4.56 -10.11
CA SER A 667 11.37 -5.09 -9.21
C SER A 667 12.57 -5.73 -9.91
N GLY A 668 12.44 -6.13 -11.17
CA GLY A 668 13.41 -6.97 -11.88
C GLY A 668 13.41 -8.45 -11.45
N ASP A 669 12.56 -8.84 -10.50
CA ASP A 669 12.55 -10.17 -9.91
C ASP A 669 11.64 -11.13 -10.69
N THR A 670 12.22 -12.13 -11.35
CA THR A 670 11.46 -13.13 -12.12
C THR A 670 10.80 -14.20 -11.26
N THR A 671 11.09 -14.32 -9.96
CA THR A 671 10.56 -15.44 -9.17
C THR A 671 9.07 -15.34 -8.90
N VAL A 672 8.48 -14.13 -8.99
CA VAL A 672 7.01 -13.98 -8.98
C VAL A 672 6.37 -14.64 -10.21
N VAL A 673 6.97 -14.47 -11.39
CA VAL A 673 6.50 -15.14 -12.62
C VAL A 673 6.65 -16.65 -12.48
N ASP A 674 7.78 -17.13 -11.94
CA ASP A 674 8.04 -18.57 -11.79
C ASP A 674 7.04 -19.26 -10.84
N ARG A 675 6.68 -18.64 -9.70
CA ARG A 675 5.72 -19.23 -8.74
C ARG A 675 4.26 -19.15 -9.24
N SER A 676 3.89 -18.06 -9.90
CA SER A 676 2.54 -17.85 -10.43
C SER A 676 2.30 -18.65 -11.72
N TRP A 677 3.35 -19.13 -12.40
CA TRP A 677 3.24 -19.72 -13.74
C TRP A 677 2.17 -20.80 -13.85
N ALA A 678 2.12 -21.74 -12.91
CA ALA A 678 1.13 -22.83 -12.91
C ALA A 678 -0.31 -22.30 -12.81
N ALA A 679 -0.56 -21.37 -11.88
CA ALA A 679 -1.86 -20.73 -11.67
C ALA A 679 -2.32 -19.96 -12.91
N MET A 680 -1.42 -19.19 -13.52
CA MET A 680 -1.67 -18.46 -14.77
C MET A 680 -1.97 -19.40 -15.94
N THR A 681 -1.19 -20.47 -16.13
CA THR A 681 -1.45 -21.44 -17.21
C THR A 681 -2.81 -22.13 -17.03
N THR A 682 -3.15 -22.52 -15.81
CA THR A 682 -4.44 -23.15 -15.49
C THR A 682 -5.61 -22.22 -15.82
N TYR A 683 -5.52 -20.93 -15.47
CA TYR A 683 -6.51 -19.91 -15.81
C TYR A 683 -6.67 -19.74 -17.33
N MET A 684 -5.57 -19.57 -18.07
CA MET A 684 -5.61 -19.34 -19.52
C MET A 684 -6.15 -20.55 -20.30
N ASP A 685 -5.73 -21.78 -19.93
CA ASP A 685 -6.22 -23.01 -20.55
C ASP A 685 -7.70 -23.26 -20.20
N TRP A 686 -8.15 -22.85 -19.02
CA TRP A 686 -9.54 -22.94 -18.60
C TRP A 686 -10.46 -22.01 -19.42
N ILE A 687 -10.06 -20.76 -19.69
CA ILE A 687 -10.80 -19.87 -20.61
C ILE A 687 -10.89 -20.55 -21.98
N ARG A 688 -9.75 -20.96 -22.54
CA ARG A 688 -9.67 -21.59 -23.86
C ARG A 688 -10.55 -22.84 -23.98
N LYS A 689 -10.58 -23.68 -22.95
CA LYS A 689 -11.41 -24.90 -22.91
C LYS A 689 -12.90 -24.59 -22.95
N ARG A 690 -13.32 -23.46 -22.37
CA ARG A 690 -14.72 -23.03 -22.30
C ARG A 690 -15.18 -22.29 -23.56
N THR A 691 -14.34 -21.43 -24.12
CA THR A 691 -14.73 -20.60 -25.27
C THR A 691 -14.35 -21.20 -26.63
N GLY A 692 -13.43 -22.18 -26.65
CA GLY A 692 -13.09 -22.96 -27.84
C GLY A 692 -12.63 -22.08 -29.01
N ASP A 693 -13.08 -22.41 -30.22
CA ASP A 693 -12.74 -21.66 -31.43
C ASP A 693 -13.48 -20.31 -31.60
N THR A 694 -14.28 -19.87 -30.61
CA THR A 694 -14.78 -18.48 -30.60
C THR A 694 -13.70 -17.48 -30.18
N TYR A 695 -12.69 -17.94 -29.42
CA TYR A 695 -11.64 -17.10 -28.81
C TYR A 695 -12.16 -15.92 -27.96
N ALA A 696 -13.41 -15.99 -27.52
CA ALA A 696 -13.96 -15.05 -26.54
C ALA A 696 -13.27 -15.22 -25.17
N GLY A 697 -13.32 -14.17 -24.34
CA GLY A 697 -12.97 -14.26 -22.93
C GLY A 697 -14.06 -14.94 -22.10
N GLN A 698 -13.79 -15.19 -20.81
CA GLN A 698 -14.67 -15.93 -19.90
C GLN A 698 -16.05 -15.28 -19.61
N GLY A 699 -16.24 -14.01 -19.97
CA GLY A 699 -17.36 -13.16 -19.60
C GLY A 699 -17.01 -12.19 -18.47
N ALA A 700 -17.78 -11.12 -18.32
CA ALA A 700 -17.63 -10.15 -17.24
C ALA A 700 -19.00 -9.71 -16.71
N ILE A 701 -19.04 -9.31 -15.44
CA ILE A 701 -20.23 -8.80 -14.75
C ILE A 701 -20.06 -7.37 -14.23
N PHE A 702 -18.83 -6.95 -13.95
CA PHE A 702 -18.53 -5.56 -13.56
C PHE A 702 -18.32 -4.65 -14.78
N GLY A 703 -17.70 -5.16 -15.86
CA GLY A 703 -17.37 -4.36 -17.04
C GLY A 703 -16.43 -3.19 -16.70
N ASP A 704 -16.55 -2.06 -17.39
CA ASP A 704 -15.85 -0.84 -17.02
C ASP A 704 -16.55 -0.15 -15.83
N TRP A 705 -16.29 -0.67 -14.63
CA TRP A 705 -17.05 -0.32 -13.42
C TRP A 705 -17.04 1.19 -13.15
N LEU A 706 -18.22 1.74 -12.88
CA LEU A 706 -18.45 3.17 -12.59
C LEU A 706 -18.09 4.14 -13.74
N ALA A 707 -18.06 3.65 -14.98
CA ALA A 707 -18.04 4.48 -16.18
C ALA A 707 -19.28 5.39 -16.29
N PHE A 708 -19.13 6.49 -17.03
CA PHE A 708 -20.21 7.41 -17.39
C PHE A 708 -20.71 7.19 -18.83
N GLN A 709 -19.95 6.45 -19.65
CA GLN A 709 -20.33 5.94 -20.96
C GLN A 709 -20.10 4.43 -21.01
N ASP A 710 -21.17 3.66 -21.17
CA ASP A 710 -21.12 2.21 -21.02
C ASP A 710 -20.39 1.52 -22.18
N THR A 711 -19.64 0.47 -21.83
CA THR A 711 -19.01 -0.47 -22.78
C THR A 711 -19.53 -1.87 -22.51
N SER A 712 -19.84 -2.66 -23.55
CA SER A 712 -20.41 -3.99 -23.32
C SER A 712 -19.46 -4.89 -22.54
N THR A 713 -20.01 -5.60 -21.56
CA THR A 713 -19.28 -6.51 -20.66
C THR A 713 -18.52 -7.59 -21.43
N GLN A 714 -19.07 -8.07 -22.55
CA GLN A 714 -18.39 -9.04 -23.40
C GLN A 714 -17.20 -8.44 -24.17
N LEU A 715 -17.26 -7.18 -24.62
CA LEU A 715 -16.10 -6.52 -25.24
C LEU A 715 -14.96 -6.41 -24.24
N ILE A 716 -15.26 -5.93 -23.03
CA ILE A 716 -14.31 -5.87 -21.91
C ILE A 716 -13.68 -7.24 -21.65
N SER A 717 -14.49 -8.31 -21.63
CA SER A 717 -14.00 -9.67 -21.46
C SER A 717 -13.05 -10.13 -22.60
N ASP A 718 -13.38 -9.80 -23.84
CA ASP A 718 -12.60 -10.23 -25.00
C ASP A 718 -11.26 -9.46 -25.10
N VAL A 719 -11.23 -8.16 -24.73
CA VAL A 719 -9.96 -7.41 -24.64
C VAL A 719 -9.09 -7.88 -23.47
N TYR A 720 -9.67 -8.19 -22.30
CA TYR A 720 -8.88 -8.67 -21.16
C TYR A 720 -8.26 -10.04 -21.39
N TYR A 721 -8.95 -10.95 -22.08
CA TYR A 721 -8.34 -12.22 -22.50
C TYR A 721 -7.17 -11.99 -23.47
N GLY A 722 -7.28 -11.03 -24.39
CA GLY A 722 -6.18 -10.57 -25.25
C GLY A 722 -5.03 -9.95 -24.46
N TYR A 723 -5.31 -9.15 -23.43
CA TYR A 723 -4.30 -8.54 -22.57
C TYR A 723 -3.54 -9.60 -21.76
N SER A 724 -4.25 -10.50 -21.08
CA SER A 724 -3.65 -11.62 -20.34
C SER A 724 -2.81 -12.51 -21.27
N ALA A 725 -3.28 -12.80 -22.49
CA ALA A 725 -2.48 -13.53 -23.50
C ALA A 725 -1.20 -12.77 -23.91
N ARG A 726 -1.25 -11.45 -24.08
CA ARG A 726 -0.07 -10.61 -24.35
C ARG A 726 0.95 -10.68 -23.22
N LEU A 727 0.52 -10.51 -21.96
CA LEU A 727 1.42 -10.58 -20.81
C LEU A 727 2.05 -11.97 -20.67
N MET A 728 1.31 -13.04 -20.95
CA MET A 728 1.84 -14.40 -20.97
C MET A 728 2.91 -14.62 -22.05
N VAL A 729 2.80 -13.99 -23.23
CA VAL A 729 3.88 -14.00 -24.25
C VAL A 729 5.16 -13.39 -23.68
N ASP A 730 5.07 -12.20 -23.09
CA ASP A 730 6.26 -11.46 -22.67
C ASP A 730 6.90 -12.08 -21.43
N MET A 731 6.11 -12.62 -20.49
CA MET A 731 6.58 -13.44 -19.37
C MET A 731 7.20 -14.77 -19.82
N ALA A 732 6.60 -15.48 -20.79
CA ALA A 732 7.15 -16.72 -21.33
C ALA A 732 8.51 -16.47 -21.99
N ARG A 733 8.61 -15.41 -22.82
CA ARG A 733 9.83 -15.05 -23.53
C ARG A 733 10.97 -14.72 -22.58
N ALA A 734 10.71 -13.86 -21.58
CA ALA A 734 11.73 -13.43 -20.63
C ALA A 734 12.22 -14.52 -19.67
N THR A 735 11.39 -15.54 -19.42
CA THR A 735 11.75 -16.68 -18.56
C THR A 735 12.20 -17.93 -19.34
N GLY A 736 12.42 -17.82 -20.66
CA GLY A 736 12.96 -18.90 -21.49
C GLY A 736 11.96 -19.99 -21.88
N ARG A 737 10.67 -19.79 -21.61
CA ARG A 737 9.57 -20.73 -21.90
C ARG A 737 9.17 -20.65 -23.38
N SER A 738 10.07 -21.09 -24.27
CA SER A 738 9.97 -20.85 -25.72
C SER A 738 8.83 -21.61 -26.44
N ALA A 739 8.30 -22.67 -25.85
CA ALA A 739 7.15 -23.38 -26.43
C ALA A 739 5.85 -22.61 -26.14
N GLU A 740 5.68 -22.23 -24.87
CA GLU A 740 4.60 -21.43 -24.33
C GLU A 740 4.56 -20.03 -24.97
N THR A 741 5.72 -19.43 -25.24
CA THR A 741 5.83 -18.17 -26.01
C THR A 741 5.06 -18.26 -27.32
N ARG A 742 5.30 -19.32 -28.12
CA ARG A 742 4.59 -19.54 -29.39
C ARG A 742 3.11 -19.83 -29.18
N THR A 743 2.77 -20.64 -28.17
CA THR A 743 1.36 -20.95 -27.81
C THR A 743 0.56 -19.68 -27.51
N TYR A 744 1.13 -18.74 -26.75
CA TYR A 744 0.46 -17.49 -26.41
C TYR A 744 0.51 -16.45 -27.54
N GLU A 745 1.55 -16.45 -28.40
CA GLU A 745 1.58 -15.65 -29.63
C GLU A 745 0.47 -16.08 -30.60
N ASP A 746 0.30 -17.39 -30.82
CA ASP A 746 -0.79 -17.96 -31.61
C ASP A 746 -2.17 -17.66 -31.01
N LEU A 747 -2.30 -17.74 -29.69
CA LEU A 747 -3.54 -17.40 -28.98
C LEU A 747 -3.90 -15.93 -29.14
N PHE A 748 -2.96 -15.01 -28.88
CA PHE A 748 -3.16 -13.58 -29.05
C PHE A 748 -3.55 -13.23 -30.49
N ALA A 749 -2.91 -13.83 -31.49
CA ALA A 749 -3.25 -13.64 -32.89
C ALA A 749 -4.66 -14.17 -33.25
N ARG A 750 -5.12 -15.25 -32.61
CA ARG A 750 -6.48 -15.79 -32.78
C ARG A 750 -7.53 -14.88 -32.10
N ILE A 751 -7.27 -14.41 -30.89
CA ILE A 751 -8.11 -13.44 -30.18
C ILE A 751 -8.24 -12.16 -31.00
N LYS A 752 -7.13 -11.56 -31.48
CA LYS A 752 -7.17 -10.36 -32.33
C LYS A 752 -8.07 -10.55 -33.55
N ARG A 753 -7.94 -11.66 -34.30
CA ARG A 753 -8.78 -11.94 -35.48
C ARG A 753 -10.26 -12.09 -35.14
N ALA A 754 -10.58 -12.81 -34.06
CA ALA A 754 -11.95 -12.99 -33.60
C ALA A 754 -12.57 -11.65 -33.12
N PHE A 755 -11.78 -10.86 -32.37
CA PHE A 755 -12.17 -9.53 -31.92
C PHE A 755 -12.46 -8.59 -33.10
N LEU A 756 -11.55 -8.51 -34.07
CA LEU A 756 -11.72 -7.67 -35.26
C LEU A 756 -13.01 -8.00 -36.02
N ALA A 757 -13.23 -9.28 -36.34
CA ALA A 757 -14.43 -9.73 -37.05
C ALA A 757 -15.74 -9.44 -36.29
N LYS A 758 -15.68 -9.38 -34.95
CA LYS A 758 -16.82 -9.15 -34.07
C LYS A 758 -17.07 -7.67 -33.79
N TYR A 759 -16.03 -6.88 -33.60
CA TYR A 759 -16.14 -5.52 -33.04
C TYR A 759 -15.67 -4.39 -33.94
N LEU A 760 -14.73 -4.61 -34.88
CA LEU A 760 -14.25 -3.53 -35.75
C LEU A 760 -14.96 -3.59 -37.11
N VAL A 761 -15.77 -2.58 -37.41
CA VAL A 761 -16.40 -2.39 -38.71
C VAL A 761 -15.69 -1.27 -39.46
N THR A 762 -15.54 -1.43 -40.77
CA THR A 762 -15.14 -0.34 -41.67
C THR A 762 -16.15 -0.29 -42.81
N ASP A 763 -16.84 0.83 -42.99
CA ASP A 763 -17.78 1.03 -44.09
C ASP A 763 -17.01 1.06 -45.42
N PRO A 764 -17.36 0.23 -46.42
CA PRO A 764 -16.61 0.12 -47.67
C PRO A 764 -16.84 1.29 -48.65
N ALA A 765 -17.86 2.13 -48.42
CA ALA A 765 -18.20 3.27 -49.25
C ALA A 765 -17.68 4.61 -48.67
N THR A 766 -17.72 4.79 -47.35
CA THR A 766 -17.22 6.01 -46.67
C THR A 766 -15.81 5.85 -46.10
N GLY A 767 -15.36 4.62 -45.83
CA GLY A 767 -14.12 4.34 -45.09
C GLY A 767 -14.24 4.58 -43.58
N GLU A 768 -15.44 4.87 -43.08
CA GLU A 768 -15.71 5.14 -41.68
C GLU A 768 -15.48 3.90 -40.81
N VAL A 769 -14.87 4.09 -39.63
CA VAL A 769 -14.51 3.01 -38.71
C VAL A 769 -15.40 3.08 -37.47
N THR A 770 -15.94 1.94 -37.04
CA THR A 770 -16.74 1.86 -35.80
C THR A 770 -16.25 0.69 -34.95
N VAL A 771 -15.99 0.94 -33.67
CA VAL A 771 -15.84 -0.08 -32.64
C VAL A 771 -17.21 -0.34 -32.04
N ARG A 772 -17.78 -1.51 -32.34
CA ARG A 772 -19.12 -1.95 -31.91
C ARG A 772 -19.21 -2.25 -30.41
N SER A 773 -18.94 -1.25 -29.58
CA SER A 773 -18.90 -1.35 -28.12
C SER A 773 -20.28 -1.47 -27.49
N SER A 774 -21.34 -1.22 -28.27
CA SER A 774 -22.73 -1.54 -27.93
C SER A 774 -23.07 -3.04 -28.04
N LEU A 775 -22.24 -3.86 -28.69
CA LEU A 775 -22.54 -5.26 -28.95
C LEU A 775 -22.35 -6.12 -27.69
N GLY A 776 -23.44 -6.27 -26.93
CA GLY A 776 -23.54 -7.07 -25.71
C GLY A 776 -24.36 -6.36 -24.63
N GLU A 777 -24.33 -6.90 -23.42
CA GLU A 777 -25.07 -6.33 -22.27
C GLU A 777 -24.21 -5.34 -21.46
N ALA A 778 -24.87 -4.38 -20.82
CA ALA A 778 -24.28 -3.55 -19.76
C ALA A 778 -23.98 -4.36 -18.49
N PRO A 779 -23.18 -3.82 -17.54
CA PRO A 779 -23.01 -4.40 -16.22
C PRO A 779 -24.37 -4.54 -15.49
N PRO A 780 -24.81 -5.76 -15.09
CA PRO A 780 -26.15 -6.00 -14.55
C PRO A 780 -26.51 -5.20 -13.28
N TRP A 781 -25.53 -4.67 -12.55
CA TRP A 781 -25.76 -3.93 -11.31
C TRP A 781 -25.80 -2.40 -11.45
N LEU A 782 -25.16 -1.85 -12.49
CA LEU A 782 -25.21 -0.41 -12.77
C LEU A 782 -26.33 -0.07 -13.77
N GLY A 783 -26.78 -1.06 -14.55
CA GLY A 783 -27.72 -0.84 -15.65
C GLY A 783 -27.05 -0.06 -16.78
N GLY A 784 -27.82 0.77 -17.49
CA GLY A 784 -27.31 1.59 -18.58
C GLY A 784 -27.51 0.96 -19.97
N LYS A 785 -26.86 1.52 -20.98
CA LYS A 785 -26.97 1.12 -22.40
C LYS A 785 -25.59 1.27 -23.06
N PRO A 786 -24.92 0.15 -23.41
CA PRO A 786 -23.62 0.19 -24.07
C PRO A 786 -23.65 1.00 -25.37
N GLU A 787 -22.65 1.86 -25.57
CA GLU A 787 -22.51 2.71 -26.75
C GLU A 787 -21.41 2.21 -27.67
N ASP A 788 -21.54 2.48 -28.98
CA ASP A 788 -20.43 2.33 -29.91
C ASP A 788 -19.41 3.47 -29.75
N ASN A 789 -18.15 3.21 -30.08
CA ASN A 789 -17.04 4.16 -29.92
C ASN A 789 -16.93 4.75 -28.50
N SER A 790 -17.21 3.97 -27.45
CA SER A 790 -16.99 4.39 -26.06
C SER A 790 -15.50 4.66 -25.79
N GLN A 791 -15.18 5.61 -24.90
CA GLN A 791 -13.77 5.95 -24.59
C GLN A 791 -12.96 4.71 -24.21
N THR A 792 -13.49 3.88 -23.29
CA THR A 792 -12.81 2.66 -22.82
C THR A 792 -12.60 1.64 -23.92
N ALA A 793 -13.57 1.44 -24.83
CA ALA A 793 -13.40 0.50 -25.94
C ALA A 793 -12.31 0.98 -26.91
N LEU A 794 -12.33 2.26 -27.30
CA LEU A 794 -11.32 2.85 -28.18
C LEU A 794 -9.91 2.73 -27.56
N LEU A 795 -9.77 3.03 -26.27
CA LEU A 795 -8.52 2.90 -25.52
C LEU A 795 -7.96 1.47 -25.52
N TRP A 796 -8.79 0.46 -25.24
CA TRP A 796 -8.34 -0.94 -25.24
C TRP A 796 -8.01 -1.46 -26.65
N VAL A 797 -8.77 -1.04 -27.66
CA VAL A 797 -8.50 -1.38 -29.08
C VAL A 797 -7.15 -0.81 -29.52
N LEU A 798 -6.85 0.45 -29.17
CA LEU A 798 -5.55 1.09 -29.42
C LEU A 798 -4.43 0.38 -28.64
N LYS A 799 -4.60 0.20 -27.32
CA LYS A 799 -3.59 -0.43 -26.43
C LYS A 799 -3.15 -1.82 -26.89
N LEU A 800 -4.07 -2.65 -27.38
CA LEU A 800 -3.78 -4.01 -27.84
C LEU A 800 -3.38 -4.10 -29.32
N GLY A 801 -3.44 -2.99 -30.06
CA GLY A 801 -3.20 -2.99 -31.51
C GLY A 801 -4.26 -3.78 -32.28
N PHE A 802 -5.53 -3.69 -31.86
CA PHE A 802 -6.67 -4.40 -32.46
C PHE A 802 -7.24 -3.65 -33.68
N TYR A 803 -6.36 -3.37 -34.64
CA TYR A 803 -6.63 -2.82 -35.97
C TYR A 803 -5.65 -3.44 -36.99
N ASP A 804 -5.98 -3.44 -38.28
CA ASP A 804 -5.14 -4.05 -39.32
C ASP A 804 -4.32 -3.04 -40.13
N THR A 805 -4.66 -1.75 -40.08
CA THR A 805 -3.99 -0.69 -40.86
C THR A 805 -3.75 0.58 -40.06
N ASP A 806 -2.72 1.35 -40.44
CA ASP A 806 -2.45 2.69 -39.89
C ASP A 806 -3.55 3.71 -40.23
N ALA A 807 -4.39 3.44 -41.23
CA ALA A 807 -5.58 4.22 -41.52
C ALA A 807 -6.64 4.01 -40.43
N GLN A 808 -6.94 2.75 -40.08
CA GLN A 808 -7.82 2.42 -38.95
C GLN A 808 -7.27 2.95 -37.62
N ARG A 809 -5.97 2.78 -37.34
CA ARG A 809 -5.33 3.35 -36.14
C ARG A 809 -5.60 4.85 -36.01
N ARG A 810 -5.31 5.63 -37.07
CA ARG A 810 -5.53 7.09 -37.05
C ARG A 810 -6.99 7.45 -36.85
N ARG A 811 -7.93 6.77 -37.53
CA ARG A 811 -9.37 7.02 -37.30
C ARG A 811 -9.82 6.68 -35.88
N LEU A 812 -9.27 5.63 -35.26
CA LEU A 812 -9.54 5.30 -33.86
C LEU A 812 -9.04 6.38 -32.89
N VAL A 813 -7.88 6.99 -33.15
CA VAL A 813 -7.37 8.15 -32.38
C VAL A 813 -8.23 9.39 -32.59
N GLU A 814 -8.71 9.64 -33.82
CA GLU A 814 -9.63 10.74 -34.12
C GLU A 814 -10.97 10.54 -33.39
N LEU A 815 -11.59 9.37 -33.46
CA LEU A 815 -12.83 9.04 -32.72
C LEU A 815 -12.69 9.22 -31.21
N LEU A 816 -11.54 8.82 -30.65
CA LEU A 816 -11.26 9.01 -29.22
C LEU A 816 -11.13 10.50 -28.87
N ALA A 817 -10.48 11.28 -29.74
CA ALA A 817 -10.35 12.72 -29.58
C ALA A 817 -11.69 13.46 -29.73
N GLU A 818 -12.54 13.05 -30.68
CA GLU A 818 -13.90 13.56 -30.89
C GLU A 818 -14.77 13.29 -29.65
N ASN A 819 -14.74 12.07 -29.10
CA ASN A 819 -15.47 11.70 -27.88
C ASN A 819 -14.95 12.41 -26.62
N ILE A 820 -13.63 12.55 -26.45
CA ILE A 820 -13.04 13.31 -25.34
C ILE A 820 -13.44 14.79 -25.46
N GLY A 821 -13.27 15.36 -26.66
CA GLY A 821 -13.61 16.74 -26.98
C GLY A 821 -15.06 17.05 -26.65
N ASN A 822 -16.00 16.23 -27.13
CA ASN A 822 -17.44 16.36 -26.85
C ASN A 822 -17.95 17.79 -27.13
N ASP A 823 -17.50 18.37 -28.24
CA ASP A 823 -17.91 19.69 -28.71
C ASP A 823 -19.33 19.66 -29.29
N GLU A 824 -19.87 20.83 -29.67
CA GLU A 824 -21.22 20.91 -30.23
C GLU A 824 -21.37 20.06 -31.51
N ALA A 825 -20.32 19.90 -32.33
CA ALA A 825 -20.36 19.07 -33.53
C ALA A 825 -20.44 17.57 -33.19
N TYR A 826 -19.71 17.11 -32.16
CA TYR A 826 -19.83 15.75 -31.65
C TYR A 826 -21.23 15.50 -31.07
N LYS A 827 -21.80 16.45 -30.31
CA LYS A 827 -23.15 16.34 -29.74
C LYS A 827 -24.24 16.29 -30.81
N ASP A 828 -24.16 17.15 -31.82
CA ASP A 828 -25.08 17.16 -32.96
C ASP A 828 -25.00 15.86 -33.78
N ALA A 829 -23.82 15.26 -33.89
CA ALA A 829 -23.61 13.98 -34.57
C ALA A 829 -24.03 12.76 -33.73
N HIS A 830 -24.00 12.86 -32.39
CA HIS A 830 -24.27 11.76 -31.46
C HIS A 830 -25.32 12.14 -30.39
N PRO A 831 -26.53 12.60 -30.77
CA PRO A 831 -27.53 13.12 -29.83
C PRO A 831 -28.04 12.08 -28.82
N ASP A 832 -27.90 10.78 -29.13
CA ASP A 832 -28.26 9.66 -28.27
C ASP A 832 -27.12 9.23 -27.31
N SER A 833 -25.92 9.83 -27.39
CA SER A 833 -24.80 9.48 -26.50
C SER A 833 -24.98 10.07 -25.10
N THR A 834 -24.63 9.30 -24.07
CA THR A 834 -24.56 9.79 -22.68
C THR A 834 -23.63 10.99 -22.51
N ARG A 835 -22.63 11.15 -23.39
CA ARG A 835 -21.64 12.23 -23.40
C ARG A 835 -22.26 13.62 -23.54
N VAL A 836 -23.37 13.78 -24.27
CA VAL A 836 -23.95 15.10 -24.59
C VAL A 836 -24.39 15.92 -23.37
N ARG A 837 -24.49 15.27 -22.20
CA ARG A 837 -24.87 15.87 -20.91
C ARG A 837 -23.69 16.46 -20.13
N TYR A 838 -22.46 16.20 -20.55
CA TYR A 838 -21.24 16.60 -19.84
C TYR A 838 -20.48 17.71 -20.58
N ALA A 839 -19.60 18.40 -19.87
CA ALA A 839 -18.76 19.43 -20.47
C ALA A 839 -17.76 18.83 -21.48
N GLU A 840 -17.22 19.69 -22.35
CA GLU A 840 -16.10 19.34 -23.23
C GLU A 840 -14.88 18.88 -22.41
N ASN A 841 -14.05 18.01 -23.00
CA ASN A 841 -12.80 17.54 -22.39
C ASN A 841 -13.00 16.97 -20.98
N THR A 842 -14.03 16.14 -20.81
CA THR A 842 -14.33 15.38 -19.58
C THR A 842 -14.13 13.89 -19.79
N LEU A 843 -13.91 13.16 -18.70
CA LEU A 843 -13.81 11.71 -18.71
C LEU A 843 -15.17 11.07 -19.08
N SER A 844 -15.16 9.84 -19.59
CA SER A 844 -16.33 8.94 -19.50
C SER A 844 -16.00 7.53 -19.01
N VAL A 845 -14.72 7.26 -18.78
CA VAL A 845 -14.17 5.97 -18.36
C VAL A 845 -14.50 5.61 -16.91
N GLY A 846 -14.63 4.31 -16.66
CA GLY A 846 -14.66 3.70 -15.35
C GLY A 846 -13.29 3.14 -14.95
N PHE A 847 -13.31 2.12 -14.09
CA PHE A 847 -12.14 1.50 -13.50
C PHE A 847 -11.18 0.91 -14.53
N LEU A 848 -11.69 0.24 -15.57
CA LEU A 848 -10.87 -0.45 -16.56
C LEU A 848 -10.40 0.48 -17.69
N GLY A 849 -10.98 1.67 -17.83
CA GLY A 849 -10.50 2.71 -18.74
C GLY A 849 -9.48 3.68 -18.12
N VAL A 850 -9.57 3.96 -16.81
CA VAL A 850 -8.78 5.05 -16.18
C VAL A 850 -7.26 4.87 -16.26
N ASN A 851 -6.75 3.64 -16.08
CA ASN A 851 -5.31 3.37 -16.09
C ASN A 851 -4.75 3.34 -17.52
N VAL A 852 -5.56 3.02 -18.52
CA VAL A 852 -5.12 2.97 -19.93
C VAL A 852 -5.24 4.32 -20.65
N LEU A 853 -6.12 5.21 -20.18
CA LEU A 853 -6.44 6.52 -20.77
C LEU A 853 -5.21 7.37 -21.10
N ALA A 854 -4.52 7.93 -20.09
CA ALA A 854 -3.43 8.87 -20.32
C ALA A 854 -2.18 8.22 -20.97
N PRO A 855 -1.79 6.97 -20.63
CA PRO A 855 -0.74 6.25 -21.35
C PRO A 855 -1.04 6.09 -22.84
N VAL A 856 -2.22 5.57 -23.22
CA VAL A 856 -2.58 5.36 -24.64
C VAL A 856 -2.65 6.68 -25.40
N LEU A 857 -3.28 7.71 -24.82
CA LEU A 857 -3.29 9.05 -25.43
C LEU A 857 -1.86 9.55 -25.72
N THR A 858 -0.91 9.31 -24.81
CA THR A 858 0.48 9.76 -24.99
C THR A 858 1.25 8.94 -26.01
N ASP A 859 1.14 7.61 -25.98
CA ASP A 859 1.79 6.73 -26.96
C ASP A 859 1.21 6.94 -28.38
N GLU A 860 -0.05 7.38 -28.49
CA GLU A 860 -0.71 7.80 -29.75
C GLU A 860 -0.46 9.28 -30.13
N GLY A 861 0.42 10.00 -29.42
CA GLY A 861 0.84 11.37 -29.74
C GLY A 861 -0.13 12.47 -29.31
N ARG A 862 -1.17 12.14 -28.53
CA ARG A 862 -2.19 13.04 -27.97
C ARG A 862 -1.97 13.38 -26.49
N VAL A 863 -0.74 13.74 -26.14
CA VAL A 863 -0.41 14.21 -24.78
C VAL A 863 -1.17 15.49 -24.42
N ASP A 864 -1.57 16.30 -25.41
CA ASP A 864 -2.45 17.45 -25.25
C ASP A 864 -3.78 17.07 -24.57
N LEU A 865 -4.43 15.99 -25.04
CA LEU A 865 -5.67 15.50 -24.44
C LEU A 865 -5.45 14.94 -23.03
N ALA A 866 -4.31 14.27 -22.79
CA ALA A 866 -3.97 13.76 -21.46
C ALA A 866 -3.83 14.89 -20.43
N TYR A 867 -3.18 16.00 -20.78
CA TYR A 867 -3.10 17.19 -19.93
C TYR A 867 -4.44 17.93 -19.82
N GLN A 868 -5.24 18.03 -20.90
CA GLN A 868 -6.58 18.63 -20.82
C GLN A 868 -7.49 17.88 -19.85
N LEU A 869 -7.52 16.55 -19.92
CA LEU A 869 -8.29 15.70 -18.98
C LEU A 869 -7.75 15.76 -17.54
N LEU A 870 -6.43 15.90 -17.35
CA LEU A 870 -5.83 16.12 -16.03
C LEU A 870 -6.20 17.49 -15.45
N HIS A 871 -6.29 18.53 -16.29
CA HIS A 871 -6.54 19.91 -15.88
C HIS A 871 -8.02 20.27 -15.77
N GLN A 872 -8.92 19.45 -16.33
CA GLN A 872 -10.36 19.58 -16.20
C GLN A 872 -10.78 19.51 -14.73
N ASP A 873 -11.68 20.42 -14.32
CA ASP A 873 -12.31 20.42 -13.01
C ASP A 873 -13.85 20.39 -13.04
N ALA A 874 -14.47 20.28 -14.23
CA ALA A 874 -15.88 19.90 -14.40
C ALA A 874 -16.12 18.40 -14.19
N MET A 875 -17.37 18.01 -13.89
CA MET A 875 -17.78 16.61 -13.76
C MET A 875 -17.85 15.89 -15.11
N PRO A 876 -17.32 14.66 -15.27
CA PRO A 876 -16.37 13.96 -14.38
C PRO A 876 -14.90 14.27 -14.70
N SER A 877 -14.09 14.49 -13.66
CA SER A 877 -12.64 14.69 -13.72
C SER A 877 -11.98 14.44 -12.35
N TRP A 878 -10.65 14.30 -12.31
CA TRP A 878 -9.92 14.19 -11.04
C TRP A 878 -9.94 15.49 -10.22
N LEU A 879 -9.83 16.66 -10.87
CA LEU A 879 -9.76 17.92 -10.14
C LEU A 879 -11.13 18.38 -9.65
N TYR A 880 -12.24 17.86 -10.18
CA TYR A 880 -13.57 18.04 -9.58
C TYR A 880 -13.58 17.58 -8.11
N SER A 881 -13.06 16.39 -7.80
CA SER A 881 -12.96 15.91 -6.41
C SER A 881 -12.01 16.79 -5.58
N VAL A 882 -10.89 17.23 -6.15
CA VAL A 882 -9.92 18.13 -5.48
C VAL A 882 -10.58 19.47 -5.12
N ARG A 883 -11.31 20.09 -6.06
CA ARG A 883 -12.09 21.33 -5.84
C ARG A 883 -13.17 21.17 -4.76
N ASN A 884 -13.73 19.97 -4.63
CA ASN A 884 -14.70 19.61 -3.59
C ASN A 884 -14.06 19.08 -2.30
N GLY A 885 -12.76 19.34 -2.06
CA GLY A 885 -12.10 19.13 -0.77
C GLY A 885 -11.60 17.70 -0.51
N ALA A 886 -11.49 16.86 -1.54
CA ALA A 886 -10.92 15.52 -1.43
C ALA A 886 -9.49 15.54 -0.86
N THR A 887 -9.22 14.68 0.12
CA THR A 887 -7.87 14.42 0.69
C THR A 887 -7.35 13.02 0.38
N THR A 888 -8.14 12.25 -0.36
CA THR A 888 -7.97 10.86 -0.81
C THR A 888 -8.66 10.73 -2.17
N ILE A 889 -8.35 9.70 -2.95
CA ILE A 889 -9.14 9.38 -4.15
C ILE A 889 -10.50 8.79 -3.72
N TRP A 890 -11.55 9.10 -4.47
CA TRP A 890 -12.92 8.65 -4.23
C TRP A 890 -13.29 7.46 -5.12
N GLU A 891 -14.30 6.68 -4.72
CA GLU A 891 -14.78 5.53 -5.48
C GLU A 891 -15.56 5.91 -6.74
N ARG A 892 -16.29 7.03 -6.72
CA ARG A 892 -17.00 7.57 -7.87
C ARG A 892 -16.46 8.94 -8.23
N TRP A 893 -16.48 9.27 -9.53
CA TRP A 893 -16.31 10.64 -10.00
C TRP A 893 -17.31 11.60 -9.32
N ASN A 894 -18.53 11.13 -9.04
CA ASN A 894 -19.61 11.86 -8.36
C ASN A 894 -19.85 11.44 -6.90
N SER A 895 -18.80 11.09 -6.15
CA SER A 895 -18.95 10.72 -4.74
C SER A 895 -19.51 11.87 -3.86
N TYR A 896 -19.10 13.12 -4.09
CA TYR A 896 -19.64 14.30 -3.43
C TYR A 896 -19.44 15.57 -4.28
N SER A 897 -20.30 16.56 -4.12
CA SER A 897 -19.99 17.94 -4.50
C SER A 897 -20.71 18.97 -3.63
N ASN A 898 -20.18 20.18 -3.54
CA ASN A 898 -20.84 21.30 -2.86
C ASN A 898 -22.13 21.77 -3.57
N GLN A 899 -22.40 21.28 -4.79
CA GLN A 899 -23.58 21.65 -5.58
C GLN A 899 -24.69 20.60 -5.48
N ASP A 900 -24.32 19.32 -5.58
CA ASP A 900 -25.23 18.19 -5.75
C ASP A 900 -25.30 17.31 -4.48
N GLY A 901 -24.39 17.52 -3.53
CA GLY A 901 -24.30 16.78 -2.28
C GLY A 901 -23.67 15.39 -2.41
N PHE A 902 -24.09 14.47 -1.54
CA PHE A 902 -23.59 13.09 -1.54
C PHE A 902 -24.16 12.22 -2.67
N GLY A 903 -23.28 11.50 -3.36
CA GLY A 903 -23.64 10.45 -4.33
C GLY A 903 -24.25 9.18 -3.69
N PRO A 904 -24.66 8.18 -4.51
CA PRO A 904 -25.47 7.02 -4.08
C PRO A 904 -24.89 6.23 -2.90
N VAL A 905 -25.58 6.30 -1.75
CA VAL A 905 -25.09 5.85 -0.43
C VAL A 905 -24.78 4.35 -0.34
N ASP A 906 -25.43 3.53 -1.16
CA ASP A 906 -25.26 2.06 -1.22
C ASP A 906 -23.84 1.62 -1.62
N MET A 907 -23.12 2.47 -2.36
CA MET A 907 -21.72 2.29 -2.70
C MET A 907 -21.08 3.65 -3.01
N ASN A 908 -20.58 4.34 -1.97
CA ASN A 908 -19.94 5.65 -2.10
C ASN A 908 -18.81 5.88 -1.08
N SER A 909 -17.63 5.30 -1.32
CA SER A 909 -16.41 5.48 -0.53
C SER A 909 -15.66 6.78 -0.89
N PHE A 910 -15.19 7.51 0.13
CA PHE A 910 -14.29 8.65 -0.04
C PHE A 910 -12.80 8.28 0.08
N ASN A 911 -12.47 6.99 0.16
CA ASN A 911 -11.10 6.51 0.22
C ASN A 911 -10.96 5.19 -0.56
N HIS A 912 -10.61 5.34 -1.84
CA HIS A 912 -10.54 4.25 -2.81
C HIS A 912 -9.45 4.59 -3.81
N TYR A 913 -8.49 3.70 -4.09
CA TYR A 913 -7.27 4.11 -4.83
C TYR A 913 -7.38 4.04 -6.36
N SER A 914 -8.39 3.37 -6.91
CA SER A 914 -8.41 2.90 -8.32
C SER A 914 -8.26 4.03 -9.36
N TYR A 915 -8.98 5.15 -9.23
CA TYR A 915 -8.79 6.31 -10.12
C TYR A 915 -7.46 7.05 -9.91
N GLY A 916 -6.71 6.73 -8.86
CA GLY A 916 -5.35 7.22 -8.62
C GLY A 916 -4.31 6.63 -9.56
N ALA A 917 -4.67 5.65 -10.39
CA ALA A 917 -3.79 5.05 -11.40
C ALA A 917 -3.17 6.06 -12.37
N ILE A 918 -3.80 7.22 -12.58
CA ILE A 918 -3.25 8.36 -13.36
C ILE A 918 -1.83 8.76 -12.93
N MET A 919 -1.47 8.52 -11.67
CA MET A 919 -0.14 8.87 -11.15
C MET A 919 0.97 8.02 -11.80
N GLU A 920 0.69 6.84 -12.36
CA GLU A 920 1.68 6.10 -13.15
C GLU A 920 2.09 6.86 -14.40
N TRP A 921 1.13 7.48 -15.10
CA TRP A 921 1.41 8.34 -16.25
C TRP A 921 2.16 9.60 -15.82
N MET A 922 1.87 10.11 -14.62
CA MET A 922 2.64 11.22 -14.06
C MET A 922 4.12 10.85 -13.87
N TYR A 923 4.44 9.62 -13.42
CA TYR A 923 5.83 9.13 -13.39
C TYR A 923 6.38 8.87 -14.81
N GLU A 924 5.71 8.06 -15.63
CA GLU A 924 6.24 7.51 -16.89
C GLU A 924 6.29 8.53 -18.05
N SER A 925 5.41 9.52 -18.04
CA SER A 925 5.26 10.49 -19.14
C SER A 925 5.51 11.92 -18.70
N MET A 926 4.82 12.43 -17.66
CA MET A 926 5.00 13.82 -17.20
C MET A 926 6.41 14.03 -16.63
N ALA A 927 6.82 13.29 -15.59
CA ALA A 927 8.22 13.28 -15.14
C ALA A 927 9.12 12.55 -16.15
N GLY A 928 8.59 11.53 -16.84
CA GLY A 928 9.28 10.80 -17.89
C GLY A 928 10.15 9.63 -17.40
N ILE A 929 10.01 9.16 -16.16
CA ILE A 929 10.70 7.97 -15.63
C ILE A 929 9.86 6.74 -16.02
N ALA A 930 10.10 6.18 -17.21
CA ALA A 930 9.36 5.01 -17.68
C ALA A 930 10.24 3.76 -17.71
N LYS A 931 9.72 2.63 -17.23
CA LYS A 931 10.35 1.31 -17.37
C LYS A 931 10.56 0.93 -18.85
N ASP A 932 11.58 0.11 -19.12
CA ASP A 932 11.67 -0.64 -20.39
C ASP A 932 11.15 -2.08 -20.17
N PRO A 933 10.03 -2.47 -20.80
CA PRO A 933 9.51 -3.85 -20.71
C PRO A 933 10.52 -4.95 -21.08
N ALA A 934 11.51 -4.64 -21.93
CA ALA A 934 12.58 -5.57 -22.30
C ALA A 934 13.71 -5.66 -21.25
N HIS A 935 13.81 -4.68 -20.32
CA HIS A 935 14.84 -4.62 -19.28
C HIS A 935 14.26 -4.31 -17.87
N PRO A 936 13.42 -5.23 -17.32
CA PRO A 936 12.77 -5.10 -16.02
C PRO A 936 13.64 -4.59 -14.86
N GLY A 937 12.99 -3.98 -13.87
CA GLY A 937 13.63 -3.44 -12.68
C GLY A 937 14.46 -2.19 -12.93
N PHE A 938 14.22 -1.49 -14.05
CA PHE A 938 14.97 -0.31 -14.49
C PHE A 938 16.47 -0.59 -14.74
N ARG A 939 16.80 -1.78 -15.26
CA ARG A 939 18.18 -2.09 -15.68
C ARG A 939 18.58 -1.29 -16.92
N HIS A 940 17.63 -1.17 -17.85
CA HIS A 940 17.52 -0.04 -18.75
C HIS A 940 16.12 0.57 -18.54
N PHE A 941 16.00 1.87 -18.82
CA PHE A 941 14.74 2.60 -18.70
C PHE A 941 14.73 3.81 -19.65
N PHE A 942 13.58 4.42 -19.82
CA PHE A 942 13.43 5.66 -20.59
C PHE A 942 13.37 6.88 -19.67
N LEU A 943 14.00 7.95 -20.12
CA LEU A 943 13.86 9.30 -19.60
C LEU A 943 13.17 10.12 -20.70
N ARG A 944 11.83 10.17 -20.66
CA ARG A 944 10.97 10.71 -21.73
C ARG A 944 9.96 11.75 -21.21
N PRO A 945 10.39 12.95 -20.77
CA PRO A 945 9.46 13.98 -20.28
C PRO A 945 8.56 14.49 -21.41
N HIS A 946 7.26 14.35 -21.23
CA HIS A 946 6.22 14.94 -22.08
C HIS A 946 5.73 16.22 -21.40
N LEU A 947 6.08 17.37 -21.97
CA LEU A 947 5.73 18.68 -21.44
C LEU A 947 4.22 18.94 -21.62
N ASP A 948 3.65 19.76 -20.74
CA ASP A 948 2.28 20.27 -20.90
C ASP A 948 2.20 21.27 -22.06
N PRO A 949 1.48 20.97 -23.16
CA PRO A 949 1.32 21.91 -24.27
C PRO A 949 0.50 23.15 -23.89
N GLY A 950 -0.34 23.07 -22.86
CA GLY A 950 -1.12 24.18 -22.34
C GLY A 950 -0.34 25.14 -21.44
N GLY A 951 0.87 24.77 -21.01
CA GLY A 951 1.75 25.62 -20.20
C GLY A 951 1.25 25.90 -18.78
N ARG A 952 0.29 25.13 -18.26
CA ARG A 952 -0.19 25.19 -16.86
C ARG A 952 0.81 24.50 -15.92
N VAL A 953 1.42 23.40 -16.35
CA VAL A 953 2.57 22.77 -15.66
C VAL A 953 3.86 23.12 -16.41
N THR A 954 4.67 24.01 -15.85
CA THR A 954 5.96 24.44 -16.46
C THR A 954 7.18 23.84 -15.76
N ARG A 955 7.00 23.16 -14.61
CA ARG A 955 8.07 22.55 -13.82
C ARG A 955 7.61 21.26 -13.17
N VAL A 956 8.40 20.20 -13.35
CA VAL A 956 8.19 18.89 -12.70
C VAL A 956 9.49 18.42 -12.07
N THR A 957 9.43 17.81 -10.89
CA THR A 957 10.56 17.09 -10.28
C THR A 957 10.08 15.71 -9.87
N GLY A 958 10.58 14.67 -10.55
CA GLY A 958 10.34 13.27 -10.22
C GLY A 958 11.60 12.53 -9.77
N SER A 959 11.45 11.61 -8.83
CA SER A 959 12.46 10.60 -8.48
C SER A 959 11.82 9.24 -8.19
N HIS A 960 12.58 8.16 -8.40
CA HIS A 960 12.19 6.80 -8.04
C HIS A 960 13.43 5.99 -7.64
N LEU A 961 13.41 5.38 -6.46
CA LEU A 961 14.49 4.54 -5.93
C LEU A 961 14.33 3.10 -6.41
N SER A 962 14.89 2.82 -7.60
CA SER A 962 14.82 1.52 -8.25
C SER A 962 15.68 0.45 -7.54
N PRO A 963 15.62 -0.82 -7.96
CA PRO A 963 16.56 -1.86 -7.53
C PRO A 963 18.04 -1.51 -7.72
N TYR A 964 18.37 -0.63 -8.68
CA TYR A 964 19.76 -0.20 -8.97
C TYR A 964 20.17 1.09 -8.24
N GLY A 965 19.22 1.97 -7.91
CA GLY A 965 19.45 3.21 -7.15
C GLY A 965 18.47 4.33 -7.49
N GLU A 966 18.73 5.55 -7.00
CA GLU A 966 17.89 6.72 -7.28
C GLU A 966 17.95 7.09 -8.77
N ILE A 967 16.81 7.00 -9.44
CA ILE A 967 16.53 7.64 -10.73
C ILE A 967 15.94 9.02 -10.45
N VAL A 968 16.37 10.04 -11.20
CA VAL A 968 15.78 11.38 -11.17
C VAL A 968 15.47 11.82 -12.59
N SER A 969 14.30 12.43 -12.77
CA SER A 969 13.93 13.18 -13.96
C SER A 969 13.22 14.45 -13.52
N ALA A 970 13.87 15.61 -13.72
CA ALA A 970 13.32 16.89 -13.31
C ALA A 970 13.51 17.91 -14.44
N TRP A 971 12.47 18.69 -14.73
CA TRP A 971 12.46 19.65 -15.81
C TRP A 971 11.80 20.98 -15.46
N ARG A 972 12.20 22.03 -16.18
CA ARG A 972 11.52 23.32 -16.22
C ARG A 972 11.58 23.89 -17.64
N THR A 973 10.48 24.46 -18.11
CA THR A 973 10.43 25.22 -19.37
C THR A 973 10.02 26.67 -19.12
N ASP A 974 10.43 27.58 -20.00
CA ASP A 974 9.90 28.95 -20.12
C ASP A 974 9.14 29.16 -21.45
N GLY A 975 8.79 28.05 -22.12
CA GLY A 975 8.21 28.02 -23.47
C GLY A 975 9.24 28.05 -24.61
N ARG A 976 10.50 28.42 -24.34
CA ARG A 976 11.58 28.47 -25.35
C ARG A 976 12.80 27.62 -24.98
N THR A 977 13.07 27.46 -23.70
CA THR A 977 14.23 26.72 -23.18
C THR A 977 13.77 25.68 -22.18
N LEU A 978 14.00 24.42 -22.50
CA LEU A 978 13.85 23.30 -21.57
C LEU A 978 15.15 23.13 -20.79
N THR A 979 15.10 23.26 -19.47
CA THR A 979 16.16 22.83 -18.55
C THR A 979 15.79 21.47 -17.98
N TYR A 980 16.70 20.51 -18.06
CA TYR A 980 16.49 19.11 -17.70
C TYR A 980 17.62 18.59 -16.80
N ARG A 981 17.27 17.88 -15.73
CA ARG A 981 18.21 17.23 -14.81
C ARG A 981 17.86 15.75 -14.70
N ALA A 982 18.85 14.89 -14.96
CA ALA A 982 18.72 13.45 -14.82
C ALA A 982 19.76 12.83 -13.88
N VAL A 983 19.37 11.72 -13.27
CA VAL A 983 20.26 10.78 -12.57
C VAL A 983 19.94 9.38 -13.06
N VAL A 984 20.96 8.67 -13.52
CA VAL A 984 20.92 7.25 -13.91
C VAL A 984 21.81 6.50 -12.91
N PRO A 985 21.27 5.56 -12.10
CA PRO A 985 22.06 4.87 -11.08
C PRO A 985 23.17 4.00 -11.69
N ALA A 986 24.16 3.60 -10.88
CA ALA A 986 25.23 2.74 -11.39
C ALA A 986 24.70 1.34 -11.72
N ASN A 987 25.37 0.65 -12.65
CA ASN A 987 24.95 -0.63 -13.19
C ASN A 987 23.65 -0.64 -14.04
N SER A 988 22.99 0.51 -14.22
CA SER A 988 21.92 0.69 -15.19
C SER A 988 22.32 1.64 -16.34
N THR A 989 21.44 1.76 -17.33
CA THR A 989 21.52 2.76 -18.42
C THR A 989 20.14 3.38 -18.65
N ALA A 990 20.06 4.48 -19.39
CA ALA A 990 18.79 5.05 -19.80
C ALA A 990 18.80 5.45 -21.28
N THR A 991 17.63 5.53 -21.91
CA THR A 991 17.42 6.26 -23.16
C THR A 991 16.71 7.57 -22.85
N LEU A 992 17.42 8.69 -22.98
CA LEU A 992 16.83 10.03 -22.94
C LEU A 992 16.16 10.32 -24.27
N ARG A 993 14.89 10.74 -24.23
CA ARG A 993 14.15 11.35 -25.34
C ARG A 993 13.76 12.75 -24.90
N ILE A 994 14.37 13.78 -25.49
CA ILE A 994 14.20 15.17 -25.06
C ILE A 994 13.62 16.03 -26.20
N PRO A 995 12.53 16.78 -25.96
CA PRO A 995 11.98 17.72 -26.93
C PRO A 995 13.01 18.80 -27.32
N THR A 996 13.11 19.08 -28.61
CA THR A 996 14.00 20.12 -29.15
C THR A 996 13.60 20.57 -30.56
N ALA A 997 13.84 21.84 -30.88
CA ALA A 997 13.79 22.35 -32.24
C ALA A 997 14.95 21.84 -33.12
N ASP A 998 16.11 21.62 -32.51
CA ASP A 998 17.36 21.24 -33.18
C ASP A 998 18.27 20.48 -32.20
N PRO A 999 18.70 19.24 -32.52
CA PRO A 999 19.58 18.44 -31.65
C PRO A 999 20.91 19.12 -31.28
N ASP A 1000 21.43 20.06 -32.08
CA ASP A 1000 22.64 20.83 -31.73
C ASP A 1000 22.39 21.87 -30.61
N THR A 1001 21.13 22.10 -30.21
CA THR A 1001 20.78 22.92 -29.03
C THR A 1001 20.75 22.11 -27.74
N VAL A 1002 20.67 20.77 -27.81
CA VAL A 1002 20.68 19.88 -26.65
C VAL A 1002 22.10 19.80 -26.08
N ARG A 1003 22.34 20.44 -24.93
CA ARG A 1003 23.69 20.71 -24.41
C ARG A 1003 23.83 20.42 -22.93
N GLU A 1004 24.97 19.85 -22.54
CA GLU A 1004 25.47 19.88 -21.17
C GLU A 1004 26.47 21.03 -21.01
N GLY A 1005 26.02 22.10 -20.34
CA GLY A 1005 26.76 23.36 -20.26
C GLY A 1005 26.95 24.00 -21.63
N ARG A 1006 28.16 23.90 -22.20
CA ARG A 1006 28.47 24.40 -23.56
C ARG A 1006 28.59 23.28 -24.61
N THR A 1007 28.65 22.03 -24.19
CA THR A 1007 28.95 20.87 -25.04
C THR A 1007 27.66 20.25 -25.57
N PRO A 1008 27.48 20.06 -26.89
CA PRO A 1008 26.36 19.27 -27.44
C PRO A 1008 26.32 17.87 -26.82
N LEU A 1009 25.14 17.38 -26.47
CA LEU A 1009 24.98 16.14 -25.71
C LEU A 1009 25.53 14.92 -26.47
N SER A 1010 25.43 14.91 -27.80
CA SER A 1010 26.05 13.93 -28.71
C SER A 1010 27.59 13.90 -28.65
N ARG A 1011 28.24 14.88 -28.02
CA ARG A 1011 29.70 14.98 -27.84
C ARG A 1011 30.14 14.78 -26.39
N VAL A 1012 29.21 14.48 -25.48
CA VAL A 1012 29.51 14.19 -24.07
C VAL A 1012 30.09 12.76 -23.97
N PRO A 1013 31.25 12.54 -23.33
CA PRO A 1013 31.89 11.23 -23.29
C PRO A 1013 30.98 10.12 -22.74
N GLY A 1014 30.82 9.06 -23.54
CA GLY A 1014 30.03 7.88 -23.21
C GLY A 1014 28.53 7.98 -23.50
N VAL A 1015 28.03 9.12 -24.01
CA VAL A 1015 26.67 9.26 -24.53
C VAL A 1015 26.64 8.80 -25.99
N ASP A 1016 25.73 7.90 -26.34
CA ASP A 1016 25.48 7.53 -27.75
C ASP A 1016 24.35 8.41 -28.30
N ASP A 1017 24.55 9.01 -29.48
CA ASP A 1017 23.48 9.64 -30.25
C ASP A 1017 22.63 8.56 -30.94
N LEU A 1018 21.31 8.61 -30.77
CA LEU A 1018 20.34 7.66 -31.34
C LEU A 1018 19.47 8.32 -32.42
N GLY A 1019 19.72 9.59 -32.76
CA GLY A 1019 19.03 10.33 -33.80
C GLY A 1019 17.98 11.34 -33.31
N PHE A 1020 17.46 12.09 -34.27
CA PHE A 1020 16.43 13.11 -34.09
C PHE A 1020 15.26 12.83 -35.04
N ALA A 1021 14.05 12.76 -34.49
CA ALA A 1021 12.80 12.57 -35.22
C ALA A 1021 11.67 13.28 -34.47
N ASP A 1022 10.67 13.78 -35.18
CA ASP A 1022 9.41 14.32 -34.63
C ASP A 1022 9.62 15.31 -33.45
N GLY A 1023 10.55 16.26 -33.63
CA GLY A 1023 10.87 17.27 -32.61
C GLY A 1023 11.55 16.73 -31.34
N THR A 1024 12.06 15.49 -31.38
CA THR A 1024 12.64 14.79 -30.22
C THR A 1024 14.03 14.24 -30.55
N ALA A 1025 15.03 14.65 -29.76
CA ALA A 1025 16.38 14.09 -29.84
C ALA A 1025 16.53 12.91 -28.87
N SER A 1026 17.15 11.83 -29.32
CA SER A 1026 17.29 10.58 -28.57
C SER A 1026 18.76 10.26 -28.27
N TYR A 1027 19.07 9.92 -27.01
CA TYR A 1027 20.42 9.62 -26.56
C TYR A 1027 20.45 8.40 -25.62
N ARG A 1028 21.45 7.52 -25.75
CA ARG A 1028 21.74 6.52 -24.72
C ARG A 1028 22.62 7.15 -23.66
N LEU A 1029 22.11 7.24 -22.43
CA LEU A 1029 22.84 7.72 -21.28
C LEU A 1029 23.41 6.55 -20.48
N PRO A 1030 24.73 6.50 -20.21
CA PRO A 1030 25.28 5.65 -19.19
C PRO A 1030 24.88 6.13 -17.78
N SER A 1031 25.17 5.33 -16.76
CA SER A 1031 25.04 5.75 -15.36
C SER A 1031 25.76 7.08 -15.08
N GLY A 1032 25.18 7.93 -14.24
CA GLY A 1032 25.71 9.25 -13.92
C GLY A 1032 24.64 10.31 -13.61
N ARG A 1033 25.10 11.55 -13.44
CA ARG A 1033 24.26 12.74 -13.28
C ARG A 1033 24.44 13.67 -14.47
N TYR A 1034 23.35 14.23 -14.99
CA TYR A 1034 23.32 15.07 -16.19
C TYR A 1034 22.56 16.38 -15.91
N GLN A 1035 23.04 17.48 -16.48
CA GLN A 1035 22.30 18.74 -16.58
C GLN A 1035 22.28 19.16 -18.04
N VAL A 1036 21.10 19.18 -18.63
CA VAL A 1036 20.89 19.38 -20.07
C VAL A 1036 20.01 20.62 -20.27
N THR A 1037 20.35 21.45 -21.23
CA THR A 1037 19.46 22.49 -21.79
C THR A 1037 19.10 22.12 -23.22
N SER A 1038 17.88 22.43 -23.65
CA SER A 1038 17.39 22.25 -25.02
C SER A 1038 16.57 23.48 -25.44
N ALA A 1039 16.66 23.90 -26.71
CA ALA A 1039 15.75 24.91 -27.25
C ALA A 1039 14.49 24.25 -27.79
N LEU A 1040 13.32 24.78 -27.43
CA LEU A 1040 12.02 24.37 -27.95
C LEU A 1040 11.67 25.16 -29.21
N GLY A 1041 10.81 24.58 -30.06
CA GLY A 1041 10.39 25.13 -31.36
C GLY A 1041 9.21 26.08 -31.27
#